data_AF-A0A8D8H7R1-F1
#
_entry.id   AF-A0A8D8H7R1-F1
#
_cell.length_a   1.000
_cell.length_b   1.000
_cell.length_c   1.000
_cell.angle_alpha   90.00
_cell.angle_beta   90.00
_cell.angle_gamma   90.00
#
_symmetry.space_group_name_H-M   'P 1'
#
loop_
_entity.id
_entity.type
_entity.pdbx_description
1 polymer ?
#
loop_
_entity_poly.entity_id
_entity_poly.type
_entity_poly.pdbx_seq_one_letter_code
_entity_poly.pdbx_strand_id
1 'polypeptide(L)'
;YSLHTTYHQTRFAFAKSVSRQTSIAGRVVFWLCFRFCAFDVCCFRVQSHYLVRLLAVVWLTRTNGCQSRSCRSLARMIEYTERYFRGLDLWSLGVDEAFINATVRGSQNYYLYSLSDECERCPYTRVQEIKGGANPPVVNNVFKLGITRKLSFKVLDRNVGKYAFDNESFVCQFSDQNLGEFGVYDIGIEEGNRVACTLETAKEPVNIYLPFITIALVAAALYVLFRLLQHGVRLVQRSRTPSEPQLSPNSPTISVQATGVPQKTRLRSLDTFRGIAIMLMIFVNSGGGDYWWIEHATWNGLHVADLVFPWFLFIMGVCIPISLRSQLGRNVPRYEIMKNVAVRSLKLFLIGLCLNSINGPTVADLRLFGVLQRFGVAYFVVSAIHLYCYQENDQLQHPLARSHADILGLWKHWVVVGIIVLVYLLVIFLVPAPNCPSGYFGPGGKHLMLLYPNCTGGITGYIDRQILGIRHLYQHPTARYMYDAMPFDPEGPFGCIPTTFQVFLGLQCGVLILTHTDVTSRVRRMLSWGIVLGLLGGILCGFSKNDGWIPVNKNLWSLSYVMVTASLAYFQLLICYILIDVKRYWTGNPFLYAGMNAIILYIGHTVFHKMLPWHWRIGHMNTHFMLTLEALWNSVLWNVIAYYLYKKKIFYSL
;
A
#
# COMPACT_ATOMS: atom_id res chain seq x y z
N TYR A 1 -11.92 55.94 -16.56
CA TYR A 1 -10.57 55.87 -17.14
C TYR A 1 -9.58 56.46 -16.17
N SER A 2 -8.98 55.62 -15.33
CA SER A 2 -7.84 55.84 -14.42
C SER A 2 -8.06 54.89 -13.23
N LEU A 3 -7.42 53.71 -13.30
CA LEU A 3 -7.23 52.71 -12.22
C LEU A 3 -6.71 51.36 -12.76
N HIS A 4 -6.52 51.20 -14.07
CA HIS A 4 -6.11 49.92 -14.66
C HIS A 4 -4.59 49.74 -14.86
N THR A 5 -3.76 50.72 -14.47
CA THR A 5 -2.33 50.76 -14.81
C THR A 5 -1.37 50.42 -13.66
N THR A 6 -1.83 50.30 -12.41
CA THR A 6 -0.93 50.09 -11.25
C THR A 6 -0.73 48.62 -10.83
N TYR A 7 -1.51 47.68 -11.37
CA TYR A 7 -1.42 46.26 -10.96
C TYR A 7 -0.36 45.44 -11.71
N HIS A 8 0.17 45.95 -12.83
CA HIS A 8 1.10 45.21 -13.68
C HIS A 8 2.59 45.38 -13.32
N GLN A 9 2.97 46.44 -12.59
CA GLN A 9 4.38 46.70 -12.26
C GLN A 9 4.88 45.93 -11.01
N THR A 10 4.01 45.58 -10.06
CA THR A 10 4.41 44.83 -8.85
C THR A 10 4.71 43.35 -9.10
N ARG A 11 4.16 42.74 -10.16
CA ARG A 11 4.47 41.35 -10.54
C ARG A 11 5.90 41.15 -11.07
N PHE A 12 6.49 42.17 -11.68
CA PHE A 12 7.83 42.05 -12.28
C PHE A 12 8.98 42.26 -11.27
N ALA A 13 8.74 43.01 -10.19
CA ALA A 13 9.76 43.23 -9.16
C ALA A 13 9.99 41.98 -8.26
N PHE A 14 8.92 41.26 -7.91
CA PHE A 14 9.02 40.07 -7.05
C PHE A 14 9.68 38.87 -7.77
N ALA A 15 9.43 38.72 -9.07
CA ALA A 15 10.04 37.67 -9.89
C ALA A 15 11.56 37.85 -10.08
N LYS A 16 12.07 39.09 -10.06
CA LYS A 16 13.51 39.38 -10.18
C LYS A 16 14.30 39.06 -8.90
N SER A 17 13.67 39.15 -7.72
CA SER A 17 14.35 38.88 -6.44
C SER A 17 14.56 37.38 -6.18
N VAL A 18 13.61 36.52 -6.53
CA VAL A 18 13.67 35.06 -6.24
C VAL A 18 14.58 34.29 -7.23
N SER A 19 14.87 34.88 -8.40
CA SER A 19 15.74 34.29 -9.43
C SER A 19 17.22 34.19 -9.01
N ARG A 20 17.69 35.00 -8.06
CA ARG A 20 19.11 35.06 -7.69
C ARG A 20 19.59 33.98 -6.72
N GLN A 21 18.71 33.15 -6.13
CA GLN A 21 19.09 32.23 -5.04
C GLN A 21 18.75 30.74 -5.25
N THR A 22 18.32 30.32 -6.44
CA THR A 22 17.95 28.92 -6.70
C THR A 22 18.92 28.22 -7.65
N SER A 23 19.37 27.03 -7.21
CA SER A 23 20.26 26.12 -7.96
C SER A 23 19.64 25.68 -9.29
N ILE A 24 20.50 25.29 -10.24
CA ILE A 24 20.17 24.90 -11.62
C ILE A 24 19.09 23.80 -11.68
N ALA A 25 19.02 22.90 -10.69
CA ALA A 25 17.99 21.87 -10.59
C ALA A 25 16.60 22.44 -10.26
N GLY A 26 16.54 23.47 -9.40
CA GLY A 26 15.29 24.18 -9.09
C GLY A 26 14.76 24.96 -10.29
N ARG A 27 15.64 25.51 -11.13
CA ARG A 27 15.23 26.22 -12.35
C ARG A 27 14.59 25.31 -13.37
N VAL A 28 15.07 24.08 -13.55
CA VAL A 28 14.47 23.13 -14.51
C VAL A 28 13.07 22.68 -14.04
N VAL A 29 12.90 22.39 -12.75
CA VAL A 29 11.62 21.97 -12.18
C VAL A 29 10.61 23.12 -12.15
N PHE A 30 11.03 24.32 -11.77
CA PHE A 30 10.17 25.51 -11.76
C PHE A 30 9.79 25.95 -13.18
N TRP A 31 10.70 25.85 -14.14
CA TRP A 31 10.45 26.18 -15.55
C TRP A 31 9.51 25.16 -16.23
N LEU A 32 9.58 23.87 -15.84
CA LEU A 32 8.58 22.87 -16.21
C LEU A 32 7.21 23.22 -15.61
N CYS A 33 7.12 23.51 -14.31
CA CYS A 33 5.85 23.87 -13.65
C CYS A 33 5.18 25.13 -14.22
N PHE A 34 5.96 26.17 -14.56
CA PHE A 34 5.38 27.43 -15.05
C PHE A 34 4.84 27.33 -16.49
N ARG A 35 5.47 26.51 -17.35
CA ARG A 35 4.94 26.19 -18.68
C ARG A 35 3.71 25.28 -18.61
N PHE A 36 3.63 24.40 -17.60
CA PHE A 36 2.45 23.56 -17.34
C PHE A 36 1.22 24.40 -16.93
N CYS A 37 1.40 25.52 -16.22
CA CYS A 37 0.28 26.37 -15.80
C CYS A 37 -0.27 27.27 -16.93
N ALA A 38 0.52 27.56 -17.96
CA ALA A 38 0.16 28.47 -19.05
C ALA A 38 -0.44 27.79 -20.29
N PHE A 39 -0.30 26.47 -20.47
CA PHE A 39 -0.59 25.82 -21.77
C PHE A 39 -1.82 24.90 -21.82
N ASP A 40 -2.61 24.75 -20.75
CA ASP A 40 -3.76 23.81 -20.76
C ASP A 40 -5.02 24.31 -20.03
N VAL A 41 -5.38 25.58 -20.22
CA VAL A 41 -6.66 26.15 -19.75
C VAL A 41 -7.88 25.66 -20.58
N CYS A 42 -7.65 25.05 -21.76
CA CYS A 42 -8.75 24.60 -22.64
C CYS A 42 -9.24 23.16 -22.42
N CYS A 43 -8.38 22.22 -22.01
CA CYS A 43 -8.82 20.82 -21.75
C CYS A 43 -9.38 20.63 -20.32
N PHE A 44 -8.98 21.44 -19.36
CA PHE A 44 -9.51 21.39 -17.98
C PHE A 44 -10.97 21.87 -17.86
N ARG A 45 -11.51 22.53 -18.90
CA ARG A 45 -12.89 23.06 -18.88
C ARG A 45 -13.95 21.96 -18.98
N VAL A 46 -13.65 20.79 -19.55
CA VAL A 46 -14.67 19.74 -19.75
C VAL A 46 -14.71 18.71 -18.63
N GLN A 47 -13.58 18.39 -18.00
CA GLN A 47 -13.53 17.47 -16.83
C GLN A 47 -13.83 18.17 -15.50
N SER A 48 -13.49 19.45 -15.33
CA SER A 48 -13.89 20.19 -14.12
C SER A 48 -15.40 20.43 -14.06
N HIS A 49 -16.10 20.60 -15.20
CA HIS A 49 -17.55 20.86 -15.18
C HIS A 49 -18.40 19.68 -14.68
N TYR A 50 -17.94 18.43 -14.81
CA TYR A 50 -18.65 17.25 -14.29
C TYR A 50 -18.30 16.97 -12.83
N LEU A 51 -17.03 17.12 -12.44
CA LEU A 51 -16.63 17.01 -11.03
C LEU A 51 -17.22 18.17 -10.20
N VAL A 52 -17.26 19.39 -10.73
CA VAL A 52 -17.93 20.54 -10.13
C VAL A 52 -19.44 20.38 -10.13
N ARG A 53 -20.06 19.67 -11.11
CA ARG A 53 -21.49 19.32 -11.03
C ARG A 53 -21.76 18.23 -10.01
N LEU A 54 -20.87 17.25 -9.83
CA LEU A 54 -20.99 16.23 -8.78
C LEU A 54 -20.79 16.88 -7.40
N LEU A 55 -19.76 17.73 -7.26
CA LEU A 55 -19.51 18.56 -6.09
C LEU A 55 -20.64 19.57 -5.87
N ALA A 56 -21.29 20.09 -6.92
CA ALA A 56 -22.46 20.97 -6.81
C ALA A 56 -23.71 20.19 -6.42
N VAL A 57 -23.87 18.93 -6.82
CA VAL A 57 -24.94 18.04 -6.34
C VAL A 57 -24.71 17.70 -4.86
N VAL A 58 -23.46 17.43 -4.46
CA VAL A 58 -23.05 17.23 -3.05
C VAL A 58 -23.20 18.52 -2.23
N TRP A 59 -22.91 19.68 -2.83
CA TRP A 59 -23.08 20.99 -2.21
C TRP A 59 -24.57 21.39 -2.11
N LEU A 60 -25.39 21.05 -3.12
CA LEU A 60 -26.84 21.21 -3.12
C LEU A 60 -27.53 20.29 -2.11
N THR A 61 -27.00 19.09 -1.85
CA THR A 61 -27.45 18.25 -0.72
C THR A 61 -27.09 18.84 0.65
N ARG A 62 -26.08 19.70 0.72
CA ARG A 62 -25.69 20.44 1.94
C ARG A 62 -26.59 21.65 2.22
N THR A 63 -27.28 22.16 1.20
CA THR A 63 -28.20 23.32 1.31
C THR A 63 -29.66 22.88 1.20
N ASN A 64 -30.23 22.30 2.26
CA ASN A 64 -31.66 22.20 2.61
C ASN A 64 -32.75 22.05 1.50
N GLY A 65 -32.45 21.48 0.32
CA GLY A 65 -33.32 21.68 -0.86
C GLY A 65 -33.51 20.47 -1.78
N CYS A 66 -33.73 19.26 -1.28
CA CYS A 66 -34.11 18.13 -2.17
C CYS A 66 -35.21 17.25 -1.55
N GLN A 67 -36.48 17.51 -1.89
CA GLN A 67 -37.66 16.77 -1.38
C GLN A 67 -37.97 15.44 -2.13
N SER A 68 -37.32 15.16 -3.26
CA SER A 68 -37.57 13.95 -4.08
C SER A 68 -37.12 12.64 -3.40
N ARG A 69 -37.93 11.57 -3.48
CA ARG A 69 -37.61 10.22 -2.99
C ARG A 69 -36.35 9.63 -3.63
N SER A 70 -36.09 9.94 -4.91
CA SER A 70 -34.90 9.47 -5.63
C SER A 70 -33.63 10.24 -5.22
N CYS A 71 -33.76 11.53 -4.88
CA CYS A 71 -32.68 12.33 -4.33
C CYS A 71 -32.29 11.86 -2.91
N ARG A 72 -33.30 11.47 -2.09
CA ARG A 72 -33.07 10.87 -0.76
C ARG A 72 -32.40 9.50 -0.82
N SER A 73 -32.69 8.64 -1.81
CA SER A 73 -32.00 7.35 -1.92
C SER A 73 -30.55 7.49 -2.40
N LEU A 74 -30.28 8.43 -3.31
CA LEU A 74 -28.92 8.72 -3.77
C LEU A 74 -28.08 9.42 -2.68
N ALA A 75 -28.67 10.36 -1.94
CA ALA A 75 -28.02 11.02 -0.81
C ALA A 75 -27.70 10.04 0.32
N ARG A 76 -28.62 9.12 0.66
CA ARG A 76 -28.36 8.03 1.62
C ARG A 76 -27.22 7.10 1.20
N MET A 77 -26.92 6.99 -0.09
CA MET A 77 -25.80 6.18 -0.59
C MET A 77 -24.43 6.88 -0.52
N ILE A 78 -24.40 8.21 -0.41
CA ILE A 78 -23.19 9.00 -0.62
C ILE A 78 -22.75 9.72 0.66
N GLU A 79 -23.67 10.15 1.53
CA GLU A 79 -23.35 10.91 2.73
C GLU A 79 -24.44 10.78 3.79
N TYR A 80 -24.03 10.67 5.06
CA TYR A 80 -24.96 10.52 6.18
C TYR A 80 -25.77 11.80 6.39
N THR A 81 -27.09 11.72 6.20
CA THR A 81 -27.95 12.91 6.12
C THR A 81 -28.43 13.45 7.48
N GLU A 82 -28.32 12.68 8.56
CA GLU A 82 -28.83 13.06 9.88
C GLU A 82 -27.71 13.62 10.77
N ARG A 83 -27.74 14.93 11.05
CA ARG A 83 -26.69 15.56 11.87
C ARG A 83 -26.80 15.24 13.36
N TYR A 84 -28.01 15.20 13.91
CA TYR A 84 -28.25 14.98 15.34
C TYR A 84 -29.10 13.73 15.59
N PHE A 85 -28.75 12.97 16.63
CA PHE A 85 -29.58 11.87 17.15
C PHE A 85 -29.57 11.90 18.68
N ARG A 86 -30.75 11.98 19.31
CA ARG A 86 -30.89 12.14 20.78
C ARG A 86 -30.01 13.27 21.36
N GLY A 87 -29.83 14.37 20.61
CA GLY A 87 -28.98 15.49 21.02
C GLY A 87 -27.47 15.30 20.77
N LEU A 88 -27.03 14.14 20.28
CA LEU A 88 -25.64 13.87 19.92
C LEU A 88 -25.35 14.34 18.50
N ASP A 89 -24.26 15.09 18.31
CA ASP A 89 -23.79 15.54 16.99
C ASP A 89 -22.94 14.45 16.32
N LEU A 90 -23.54 13.76 15.34
CA LEU A 90 -22.93 12.65 14.62
C LEU A 90 -21.83 13.13 13.67
N TRP A 91 -21.87 14.39 13.23
CA TRP A 91 -20.80 14.96 12.39
C TRP A 91 -19.53 15.24 13.17
N SER A 92 -19.60 15.23 14.51
CA SER A 92 -18.41 15.34 15.35
C SER A 92 -17.59 14.04 15.39
N LEU A 93 -18.17 12.90 14.98
CA LEU A 93 -17.45 11.63 14.87
C LEU A 93 -16.49 11.66 13.68
N GLY A 94 -15.30 11.10 13.90
CA GLY A 94 -14.35 10.79 12.84
C GLY A 94 -14.72 9.52 12.06
N VAL A 95 -13.86 9.18 11.10
CA VAL A 95 -13.93 7.89 10.39
C VAL A 95 -13.76 6.76 11.40
N ASP A 96 -14.53 5.69 11.23
CA ASP A 96 -14.56 4.53 12.13
C ASP A 96 -14.84 4.87 13.61
N GLU A 97 -15.50 5.98 13.92
CA GLU A 97 -15.94 6.30 15.28
C GLU A 97 -17.43 6.07 15.46
N ALA A 98 -17.84 5.70 16.68
CA ALA A 98 -19.24 5.65 17.08
C ALA A 98 -19.44 6.18 18.50
N PHE A 99 -20.68 6.49 18.84
CA PHE A 99 -21.05 6.89 20.20
C PHE A 99 -21.48 5.70 21.02
N ILE A 100 -20.98 5.65 22.26
CA ILE A 100 -21.47 4.74 23.28
C ILE A 100 -22.07 5.59 24.41
N ASN A 101 -23.30 5.26 24.76
CA ASN A 101 -24.04 5.88 25.84
C ASN A 101 -24.21 4.84 26.95
N ALA A 102 -23.46 4.98 28.04
CA ALA A 102 -23.55 4.09 29.18
C ALA A 102 -24.49 4.66 30.25
N THR A 103 -25.49 3.87 30.63
CA THR A 103 -26.49 4.21 31.64
C THR A 103 -26.43 3.21 32.79
N VAL A 104 -26.37 3.73 34.02
CA VAL A 104 -26.34 2.91 35.24
C VAL A 104 -27.58 3.23 36.06
N ARG A 105 -28.37 2.20 36.36
CA ARG A 105 -29.49 2.28 37.29
C ARG A 105 -29.02 1.85 38.67
N GLY A 106 -28.24 2.72 39.31
CA GLY A 106 -27.55 2.41 40.57
C GLY A 106 -26.67 3.55 41.06
N SER A 107 -26.19 3.43 42.30
CA SER A 107 -25.33 4.44 42.95
C SER A 107 -23.83 4.15 42.83
N GLN A 108 -23.46 2.93 42.41
CA GLN A 108 -22.06 2.53 42.25
C GLN A 108 -21.47 2.97 40.90
N ASN A 109 -20.17 3.26 40.90
CA ASN A 109 -19.41 3.55 39.68
C ASN A 109 -18.88 2.25 39.08
N TYR A 110 -18.84 2.20 37.74
CA TYR A 110 -18.29 1.07 36.99
C TYR A 110 -17.19 1.53 36.05
N TYR A 111 -16.29 0.62 35.69
CA TYR A 111 -15.17 0.90 34.79
C TYR A 111 -15.29 0.04 33.53
N LEU A 112 -15.30 0.69 32.37
CA LEU A 112 -15.35 0.01 31.08
C LEU A 112 -13.94 -0.22 30.54
N TYR A 113 -13.63 -1.45 30.19
CA TYR A 113 -12.40 -1.84 29.53
C TYR A 113 -12.72 -2.48 28.17
N SER A 114 -11.88 -2.23 27.17
CA SER A 114 -12.00 -2.80 25.83
C SER A 114 -10.74 -3.58 25.42
N LEU A 115 -10.95 -4.56 24.56
CA LEU A 115 -9.91 -5.37 23.93
C LEU A 115 -10.24 -5.49 22.44
N SER A 116 -9.28 -5.15 21.57
CA SER A 116 -9.40 -5.36 20.13
C SER A 116 -8.99 -6.78 19.76
N ASP A 117 -9.70 -7.36 18.80
CA ASP A 117 -9.40 -8.66 18.17
C ASP A 117 -8.00 -8.74 17.52
N GLU A 118 -7.44 -7.61 17.11
CA GLU A 118 -6.08 -7.50 16.57
C GLU A 118 -4.98 -7.58 17.64
N CYS A 119 -5.32 -7.41 18.93
CA CYS A 119 -4.38 -7.50 20.04
C CYS A 119 -4.34 -8.93 20.59
N GLU A 120 -3.35 -9.71 20.17
CA GLU A 120 -3.20 -11.10 20.59
C GLU A 120 -2.73 -11.20 22.04
N ARG A 121 -3.50 -11.92 22.89
CA ARG A 121 -3.18 -12.20 24.30
C ARG A 121 -2.80 -10.93 25.08
N CYS A 122 -3.52 -9.84 24.83
CA CYS A 122 -3.36 -8.57 25.54
C CYS A 122 -4.36 -8.47 26.69
N PRO A 123 -4.04 -7.71 27.75
CA PRO A 123 -5.03 -7.34 28.75
C PRO A 123 -5.99 -6.29 28.19
N TYR A 124 -7.17 -6.20 28.78
CA TYR A 124 -8.15 -5.19 28.41
C TYR A 124 -7.65 -3.81 28.82
N THR A 125 -7.82 -2.80 27.96
CA THR A 125 -7.39 -1.42 28.23
C THR A 125 -8.58 -0.59 28.71
N ARG A 126 -8.38 0.22 29.76
CA ARG A 126 -9.44 1.08 30.30
C ARG A 126 -9.87 2.13 29.27
N VAL A 127 -11.17 2.21 29.00
CA VAL A 127 -11.77 3.21 28.10
C VAL A 127 -12.23 4.42 28.91
N GLN A 128 -13.18 4.21 29.82
CA GLN A 128 -13.85 5.30 30.52
C GLN A 128 -14.44 4.81 31.87
N GLU A 129 -14.50 5.70 32.85
CA GLU A 129 -15.26 5.51 34.09
C GLU A 129 -16.73 5.90 33.86
N ILE A 130 -17.63 4.98 34.16
CA ILE A 130 -19.09 5.12 34.09
C ILE A 130 -19.56 5.51 35.49
N LYS A 131 -19.92 6.78 35.67
CA LYS A 131 -20.40 7.30 36.95
C LYS A 131 -21.83 6.83 37.23
N GLY A 132 -22.03 6.27 38.42
CA GLY A 132 -23.36 6.02 38.97
C GLY A 132 -24.03 7.32 39.40
N GLY A 133 -25.35 7.39 39.29
CA GLY A 133 -26.13 8.57 39.66
C GLY A 133 -26.87 8.35 40.97
N ALA A 134 -26.59 9.19 41.98
CA ALA A 134 -27.54 9.41 43.07
C ALA A 134 -28.43 10.60 42.69
N ASN A 135 -29.74 10.35 42.50
CA ASN A 135 -30.85 11.30 42.31
C ASN A 135 -30.46 12.75 41.92
N PRO A 136 -30.68 13.20 40.66
CA PRO A 136 -31.69 12.78 39.70
C PRO A 136 -31.26 11.56 38.83
N PRO A 137 -32.19 10.97 38.05
CA PRO A 137 -31.99 9.64 37.46
C PRO A 137 -31.14 9.73 36.18
N VAL A 138 -30.17 8.82 36.07
CA VAL A 138 -29.35 8.55 34.89
C VAL A 138 -28.36 9.66 34.54
N VAL A 139 -27.12 9.53 35.03
CA VAL A 139 -25.98 10.23 34.44
C VAL A 139 -25.65 9.54 33.11
N ASN A 140 -25.97 10.19 31.99
CA ASN A 140 -25.59 9.70 30.67
C ASN A 140 -24.07 9.87 30.49
N ASN A 141 -23.34 8.76 30.49
CA ASN A 141 -21.91 8.76 30.19
C ASN A 141 -21.75 8.51 28.68
N VAL A 142 -21.79 9.57 27.89
CA VAL A 142 -21.59 9.49 26.44
C VAL A 142 -20.13 9.78 26.10
N PHE A 143 -19.53 8.88 25.34
CA PHE A 143 -18.17 9.05 24.84
C PHE A 143 -18.03 8.48 23.42
N LYS A 144 -16.96 8.90 22.73
CA LYS A 144 -16.60 8.41 21.40
C LYS A 144 -15.66 7.22 21.54
N LEU A 145 -15.85 6.21 20.69
CA LEU A 145 -14.97 5.05 20.63
C LEU A 145 -14.58 4.77 19.18
N GLY A 146 -13.29 4.50 18.97
CA GLY A 146 -12.77 4.00 17.69
C GLY A 146 -13.15 2.53 17.50
N ILE A 147 -13.81 2.24 16.39
CA ILE A 147 -14.50 0.99 16.05
C ILE A 147 -13.95 0.38 14.74
N THR A 148 -12.76 0.81 14.32
CA THR A 148 -12.04 0.28 13.15
C THR A 148 -11.93 -1.25 13.14
N ARG A 149 -11.94 -1.89 14.32
CA ARG A 149 -11.78 -3.34 14.51
C ARG A 149 -12.82 -3.87 15.50
N LYS A 150 -13.00 -5.19 15.54
CA LYS A 150 -13.95 -5.80 16.48
C LYS A 150 -13.46 -5.63 17.91
N LEU A 151 -14.38 -5.33 18.80
CA LEU A 151 -14.08 -5.05 20.20
C LEU A 151 -14.81 -6.03 21.13
N SER A 152 -14.10 -6.44 22.17
CA SER A 152 -14.67 -7.10 23.34
C SER A 152 -14.61 -6.14 24.53
N PHE A 153 -15.67 -6.11 25.34
CA PHE A 153 -15.77 -5.23 26.50
C PHE A 153 -15.85 -6.04 27.80
N LYS A 154 -15.21 -5.53 28.85
CA LYS A 154 -15.38 -5.99 30.23
C LYS A 154 -15.76 -4.80 31.10
N VAL A 155 -16.79 -4.97 31.92
CA VAL A 155 -17.23 -3.99 32.92
C VAL A 155 -16.83 -4.49 34.30
N LEU A 156 -16.09 -3.67 35.03
CA LEU A 156 -15.62 -3.98 36.39
C LEU A 156 -16.24 -2.99 37.38
N ASP A 157 -16.48 -3.45 38.60
CA ASP A 157 -16.95 -2.68 39.76
C ASP A 157 -15.82 -1.85 40.42
N ARG A 158 -14.57 -2.28 40.24
CA ARG A 158 -13.37 -1.64 40.79
C ARG A 158 -12.41 -1.11 39.74
N ASN A 159 -11.66 -0.08 40.10
CA ASN A 159 -10.60 0.47 39.27
C ASN A 159 -9.31 -0.36 39.40
N VAL A 160 -9.07 -1.27 38.45
CA VAL A 160 -7.85 -2.09 38.38
C VAL A 160 -6.68 -1.40 37.67
N GLY A 161 -6.80 -0.10 37.36
CA GLY A 161 -5.76 0.70 36.72
C GLY A 161 -5.93 0.80 35.20
N LYS A 162 -4.82 0.88 34.45
CA LYS A 162 -4.85 1.06 32.99
C LYS A 162 -5.23 -0.23 32.26
N TYR A 163 -4.84 -1.39 32.80
CA TYR A 163 -5.00 -2.71 32.18
C TYR A 163 -5.73 -3.65 33.13
N ALA A 164 -6.74 -4.36 32.62
CA ALA A 164 -7.42 -5.43 33.34
C ALA A 164 -6.98 -6.79 32.80
N PHE A 165 -6.45 -7.64 33.70
CA PHE A 165 -5.98 -8.99 33.40
C PHE A 165 -7.12 -10.01 33.55
N ASP A 166 -6.94 -11.21 33.01
CA ASP A 166 -8.03 -12.21 32.98
C ASP A 166 -8.42 -12.79 34.35
N ASN A 167 -7.54 -12.69 35.36
CA ASN A 167 -7.83 -13.14 36.73
C ASN A 167 -8.74 -12.17 37.50
N GLU A 168 -9.03 -11.00 36.95
CA GLU A 168 -9.87 -9.99 37.60
C GLU A 168 -11.35 -10.36 37.51
N SER A 169 -12.07 -10.23 38.63
CA SER A 169 -13.52 -10.41 38.64
C SER A 169 -14.19 -9.33 37.80
N PHE A 170 -15.04 -9.75 36.86
CA PHE A 170 -15.82 -8.87 36.01
C PHE A 170 -17.31 -8.98 36.36
N VAL A 171 -18.02 -7.88 36.18
CA VAL A 171 -19.47 -7.81 36.37
C VAL A 171 -20.16 -8.33 35.12
N CYS A 172 -19.74 -7.80 33.96
CA CYS A 172 -20.30 -8.14 32.66
C CYS A 172 -19.21 -8.22 31.60
N GLN A 173 -19.39 -9.15 30.66
CA GLN A 173 -18.49 -9.33 29.53
C GLN A 173 -19.32 -9.37 28.24
N PHE A 174 -18.91 -8.55 27.28
CA PHE A 174 -19.43 -8.55 25.92
C PHE A 174 -18.32 -8.99 24.99
N SER A 175 -18.39 -10.21 24.47
CA SER A 175 -17.39 -10.74 23.54
C SER A 175 -17.80 -10.46 22.09
N ASP A 176 -16.82 -10.20 21.22
CA ASP A 176 -16.95 -10.16 19.76
C ASP A 176 -18.06 -9.24 19.22
N GLN A 177 -18.11 -8.01 19.72
CA GLN A 177 -19.11 -7.03 19.28
C GLN A 177 -18.67 -6.36 17.98
N ASN A 178 -19.49 -6.54 16.94
CA ASN A 178 -19.36 -5.84 15.66
C ASN A 178 -20.08 -4.50 15.73
N LEU A 179 -19.47 -3.53 16.38
CA LEU A 179 -19.89 -2.14 16.27
C LEU A 179 -19.50 -1.62 14.88
N GLY A 180 -20.24 -0.65 14.35
CA GLY A 180 -19.96 -0.05 13.05
C GLY A 180 -19.94 1.48 13.10
N GLU A 181 -19.39 2.05 12.04
CA GLU A 181 -19.18 3.49 11.88
C GLU A 181 -20.49 4.30 12.00
N PHE A 182 -20.43 5.44 12.71
CA PHE A 182 -21.56 6.34 12.97
C PHE A 182 -22.78 5.69 13.66
N GLY A 183 -22.57 4.53 14.29
CA GLY A 183 -23.56 3.89 15.15
C GLY A 183 -23.74 4.64 16.47
N VAL A 184 -24.87 4.38 17.13
CA VAL A 184 -25.09 4.79 18.53
C VAL A 184 -25.50 3.55 19.30
N TYR A 185 -24.75 3.25 20.36
CA TYR A 185 -24.91 2.04 21.16
C TYR A 185 -25.20 2.42 22.61
N ASP A 186 -26.25 1.83 23.18
CA ASP A 186 -26.62 2.01 24.58
C ASP A 186 -26.11 0.81 25.39
N ILE A 187 -25.35 1.08 26.46
CA ILE A 187 -24.96 0.09 27.47
C ILE A 187 -25.81 0.35 28.71
N GLY A 188 -26.66 -0.61 29.06
CA GLY A 188 -27.48 -0.58 30.27
C GLY A 188 -26.86 -1.47 31.34
N ILE A 189 -26.66 -0.93 32.54
CA ILE A 189 -26.27 -1.70 33.73
C ILE A 189 -27.42 -1.56 34.74
N GLU A 190 -28.10 -2.67 35.01
CA GLU A 190 -29.24 -2.74 35.93
C GLU A 190 -28.86 -3.43 37.23
N GLU A 191 -29.01 -2.72 38.35
CA GLU A 191 -28.72 -3.21 39.69
C GLU A 191 -29.99 -3.90 40.27
N GLY A 192 -30.03 -5.24 40.20
CA GLY A 192 -31.05 -6.09 40.82
C GLY A 192 -30.43 -7.13 41.77
N ASN A 193 -31.07 -8.29 41.97
CA ASN A 193 -30.48 -9.40 42.76
C ASN A 193 -29.18 -9.96 42.13
N ARG A 194 -29.03 -9.80 40.82
CA ARG A 194 -27.78 -9.95 40.06
C ARG A 194 -27.68 -8.75 39.12
N VAL A 195 -26.46 -8.24 38.92
CA VAL A 195 -26.24 -7.15 37.96
C VAL A 195 -26.46 -7.70 36.55
N ALA A 196 -27.41 -7.12 35.82
CA ALA A 196 -27.66 -7.47 34.43
C ALA A 196 -27.11 -6.35 33.53
N CYS A 197 -26.40 -6.74 32.46
CA CYS A 197 -25.94 -5.77 31.47
C CYS A 197 -26.50 -6.07 30.09
N THR A 198 -27.00 -5.03 29.43
CA THR A 198 -27.50 -5.08 28.07
C THR A 198 -26.67 -4.15 27.18
N LEU A 199 -26.44 -4.59 25.94
CA LEU A 199 -25.82 -3.78 24.89
C LEU A 199 -26.82 -3.74 23.73
N GLU A 200 -27.40 -2.56 23.51
CA GLU A 200 -28.43 -2.35 22.49
C GLU A 200 -27.96 -1.36 21.42
N THR A 201 -28.30 -1.65 20.17
CA THR A 201 -28.03 -0.75 19.04
C THR A 201 -29.16 0.26 18.96
N ALA A 202 -28.93 1.48 19.48
CA ALA A 202 -29.90 2.56 19.41
C ALA A 202 -30.04 3.11 17.98
N LYS A 203 -28.93 3.11 17.23
CA LYS A 203 -28.89 3.51 15.82
C LYS A 203 -28.01 2.56 15.02
N GLU A 204 -28.56 2.05 13.92
CA GLU A 204 -27.85 1.16 13.00
C GLU A 204 -26.63 1.87 12.37
N PRO A 205 -25.49 1.17 12.23
CA PRO A 205 -24.28 1.73 11.66
C PRO A 205 -24.35 1.87 10.13
N VAL A 206 -23.44 2.68 9.58
CA VAL A 206 -23.31 2.88 8.14
C VAL A 206 -22.51 1.73 7.52
N ASN A 207 -22.86 1.35 6.29
CA ASN A 207 -22.11 0.35 5.55
C ASN A 207 -20.89 1.00 4.85
N ILE A 208 -19.70 0.70 5.37
CA ILE A 208 -18.41 1.20 4.90
C ILE A 208 -18.10 0.86 3.42
N TYR A 209 -18.71 -0.19 2.84
CA TYR A 209 -18.41 -0.65 1.48
C TYR A 209 -19.20 0.06 0.39
N LEU A 210 -20.27 0.78 0.74
CA LEU A 210 -21.11 1.51 -0.23
C LEU A 210 -20.32 2.56 -1.05
N PRO A 211 -19.42 3.37 -0.47
CA PRO A 211 -18.55 4.28 -1.22
C PRO A 211 -17.76 3.63 -2.35
N PHE A 212 -17.16 2.45 -2.12
CA PHE A 212 -16.41 1.77 -3.18
C PHE A 212 -17.31 1.33 -4.34
N ILE A 213 -18.48 0.77 -4.01
CA ILE A 213 -19.44 0.31 -5.02
C ILE A 213 -19.97 1.49 -5.82
N THR A 214 -20.33 2.60 -5.17
CA THR A 214 -20.82 3.80 -5.84
C THR A 214 -19.77 4.38 -6.77
N ILE A 215 -18.52 4.50 -6.33
CA ILE A 215 -17.41 4.98 -7.17
C ILE A 215 -17.18 4.04 -8.36
N ALA A 216 -17.19 2.72 -8.16
CA ALA A 216 -17.02 1.74 -9.23
C ALA A 216 -18.15 1.81 -10.27
N LEU A 217 -19.41 1.95 -9.82
CA LEU A 217 -20.57 2.11 -10.69
C LEU A 217 -20.50 3.41 -11.49
N VAL A 218 -20.11 4.52 -10.85
CA VAL A 218 -19.92 5.81 -11.52
C VAL A 218 -18.81 5.71 -12.56
N ALA A 219 -17.67 5.08 -12.24
CA ALA A 219 -16.58 4.88 -13.19
C ALA A 219 -16.99 4.01 -14.38
N ALA A 220 -17.74 2.94 -14.14
CA ALA A 220 -18.28 2.08 -15.20
C ALA A 220 -19.26 2.84 -16.10
N ALA A 221 -20.16 3.64 -15.52
CA ALA A 221 -21.10 4.47 -16.26
C ALA A 221 -20.35 5.51 -17.13
N LEU A 222 -19.33 6.18 -16.58
CA LEU A 222 -18.49 7.12 -17.31
C LEU A 222 -17.72 6.43 -18.46
N TYR A 223 -17.22 5.22 -18.25
CA TYR A 223 -16.55 4.44 -19.28
C TYR A 223 -17.51 4.05 -20.42
N VAL A 224 -18.70 3.55 -20.09
CA VAL A 224 -19.73 3.22 -21.09
C VAL A 224 -20.14 4.46 -21.87
N LEU A 225 -20.40 5.58 -21.19
CA LEU A 225 -20.71 6.86 -21.82
C LEU A 225 -19.60 7.31 -22.77
N PHE A 226 -18.34 7.23 -22.35
CA PHE A 226 -17.19 7.56 -23.19
C PHE A 226 -17.11 6.67 -24.43
N ARG A 227 -17.37 5.36 -24.30
CA ARG A 227 -17.40 4.42 -25.43
C ARG A 227 -18.54 4.70 -26.38
N LEU A 228 -19.72 5.04 -25.88
CA LEU A 228 -20.88 5.43 -26.70
C LEU A 228 -20.61 6.74 -27.45
N LEU A 229 -20.03 7.73 -26.80
CA LEU A 229 -19.61 8.98 -27.43
C LEU A 229 -18.56 8.74 -28.53
N GLN A 230 -17.55 7.91 -28.26
CA GLN A 230 -16.57 7.53 -29.27
C GLN A 230 -17.21 6.79 -30.45
N HIS A 231 -18.17 5.91 -30.19
CA HIS A 231 -18.90 5.21 -31.24
C HIS A 231 -19.73 6.19 -32.09
N GLY A 232 -20.45 7.12 -31.46
CA GLY A 232 -21.20 8.18 -32.14
C GLY A 232 -20.31 9.08 -33.01
N VAL A 233 -19.15 9.52 -32.49
CA VAL A 233 -18.18 10.32 -33.26
C VAL A 233 -17.66 9.55 -34.48
N ARG A 234 -17.37 8.26 -34.33
CA ARG A 234 -16.93 7.41 -35.47
C ARG A 234 -18.02 7.25 -36.52
N LEU A 235 -19.29 7.10 -36.12
CA LEU A 235 -20.41 7.01 -37.05
C LEU A 235 -20.59 8.32 -37.83
N VAL A 236 -20.47 9.47 -37.16
CA VAL A 236 -20.54 10.80 -37.80
C VAL A 236 -19.33 11.08 -38.71
N GLN A 237 -18.14 10.60 -38.35
CA GLN A 237 -16.97 10.70 -39.22
C GLN A 237 -17.10 9.83 -40.47
N ARG A 238 -17.69 8.64 -40.33
CA ARG A 238 -17.92 7.70 -41.44
C ARG A 238 -19.00 8.17 -42.41
N SER A 239 -19.98 8.97 -41.95
CA SER A 239 -20.96 9.60 -42.82
C SER A 239 -20.45 10.87 -43.51
N ARG A 240 -19.31 11.43 -43.09
CA ARG A 240 -18.70 12.65 -43.66
C ARG A 240 -17.54 12.42 -44.61
N THR A 241 -17.03 11.20 -44.76
CA THR A 241 -16.02 10.86 -45.78
C THR A 241 -16.68 10.71 -47.15
N PRO A 242 -16.39 11.59 -48.14
CA PRO A 242 -16.80 11.39 -49.53
C PRO A 242 -15.99 10.24 -50.13
N SER A 243 -16.65 9.41 -50.94
CA SER A 243 -16.03 8.35 -51.74
C SER A 243 -15.06 8.95 -52.77
N GLU A 244 -13.76 8.67 -52.66
CA GLU A 244 -12.78 8.96 -53.72
C GLU A 244 -12.85 7.86 -54.81
N PRO A 245 -12.71 8.20 -56.11
CA PRO A 245 -12.85 7.24 -57.21
C PRO A 245 -11.65 6.30 -57.33
N GLN A 246 -11.92 5.05 -57.69
CA GLN A 246 -10.91 4.02 -57.94
C GLN A 246 -10.05 4.35 -59.18
N LEU A 247 -8.72 4.34 -59.02
CA LEU A 247 -7.77 4.33 -60.12
C LEU A 247 -7.03 2.98 -60.18
N SER A 248 -6.84 2.51 -61.41
CA SER A 248 -6.50 1.17 -61.88
C SER A 248 -5.17 0.59 -61.38
N PRO A 249 -5.03 -0.75 -61.31
CA PRO A 249 -3.79 -1.42 -60.91
C PRO A 249 -2.90 -1.62 -62.14
N ASN A 250 -1.73 -0.99 -62.20
CA ASN A 250 -0.54 -1.49 -62.93
C ASN A 250 0.66 -0.55 -62.75
N SER A 251 1.53 -0.83 -61.77
CA SER A 251 2.96 -0.48 -61.81
C SER A 251 3.73 -1.36 -60.80
N PRO A 252 4.91 -1.91 -61.16
CA PRO A 252 5.65 -2.79 -60.26
C PRO A 252 6.37 -1.96 -59.20
N THR A 253 6.08 -2.21 -57.92
CA THR A 253 6.81 -1.57 -56.82
C THR A 253 7.87 -2.51 -56.28
N ILE A 254 9.10 -2.05 -56.40
CA ILE A 254 10.37 -2.57 -55.88
C ILE A 254 10.22 -3.11 -54.46
N SER A 255 10.67 -4.36 -54.26
CA SER A 255 10.77 -5.00 -52.95
C SER A 255 11.92 -4.38 -52.16
N VAL A 256 11.62 -3.37 -51.34
CA VAL A 256 12.53 -2.94 -50.28
C VAL A 256 12.45 -3.98 -49.16
N GLN A 257 13.43 -4.89 -49.14
CA GLN A 257 13.71 -5.73 -47.98
C GLN A 257 14.04 -4.81 -46.79
N ALA A 258 13.07 -4.62 -45.89
CA ALA A 258 13.33 -4.05 -44.59
C ALA A 258 14.15 -5.07 -43.78
N THR A 259 15.46 -4.84 -43.71
CA THR A 259 16.37 -5.50 -42.76
C THR A 259 16.01 -5.06 -41.33
N GLY A 260 14.97 -5.68 -40.79
CA GLY A 260 14.57 -5.52 -39.40
C GLY A 260 15.55 -6.26 -38.50
N VAL A 261 16.52 -5.53 -37.95
CA VAL A 261 17.22 -5.96 -36.73
C VAL A 261 16.12 -6.34 -35.71
N PRO A 262 16.11 -7.57 -35.17
CA PRO A 262 15.04 -7.99 -34.27
C PRO A 262 15.05 -7.08 -33.04
N GLN A 263 14.06 -6.18 -32.96
CA GLN A 263 13.87 -5.37 -31.77
C GLN A 263 13.56 -6.31 -30.61
N LYS A 264 14.46 -6.33 -29.61
CA LYS A 264 14.30 -7.10 -28.36
C LYS A 264 12.89 -6.84 -27.79
N THR A 265 12.02 -7.83 -27.87
CA THR A 265 10.64 -7.72 -27.40
C THR A 265 10.64 -7.67 -25.88
N ARG A 266 10.48 -6.47 -25.32
CA ARG A 266 10.34 -6.24 -23.88
C ARG A 266 9.07 -6.90 -23.35
N LEU A 267 9.16 -7.61 -22.23
CA LEU A 267 8.04 -8.35 -21.64
C LEU A 267 7.00 -7.37 -21.07
N ARG A 268 5.88 -7.19 -21.77
CA ARG A 268 4.85 -6.19 -21.41
C ARG A 268 4.13 -6.55 -20.10
N SER A 269 3.95 -7.83 -19.82
CA SER A 269 3.35 -8.31 -18.57
C SER A 269 4.15 -7.88 -17.34
N LEU A 270 5.48 -7.89 -17.40
CA LEU A 270 6.35 -7.50 -16.29
C LEU A 270 6.25 -6.01 -15.97
N ASP A 271 6.29 -5.16 -17.00
CA ASP A 271 6.11 -3.72 -16.80
C ASP A 271 4.70 -3.39 -16.30
N THR A 272 3.68 -4.10 -16.80
CA THR A 272 2.30 -3.93 -16.32
C THR A 272 2.14 -4.33 -14.86
N PHE A 273 2.73 -5.46 -14.44
CA PHE A 273 2.72 -5.88 -13.03
C PHE A 273 3.40 -4.83 -12.14
N ARG A 274 4.55 -4.30 -12.57
CA ARG A 274 5.22 -3.18 -11.87
C ARG A 274 4.34 -1.93 -11.80
N GLY A 275 3.57 -1.67 -12.85
CA GLY A 275 2.60 -0.59 -12.95
C GLY A 275 1.41 -0.74 -12.00
N ILE A 276 0.88 -1.95 -11.85
CA ILE A 276 -0.18 -2.25 -10.89
C ILE A 276 0.35 -2.04 -9.47
N ALA A 277 1.54 -2.55 -9.16
CA ALA A 277 2.16 -2.38 -7.85
C ALA A 277 2.41 -0.91 -7.50
N ILE A 278 2.91 -0.08 -8.44
CA ILE A 278 3.16 1.36 -8.16
C ILE A 278 1.87 2.15 -7.98
N MET A 279 0.84 1.86 -8.76
CA MET A 279 -0.46 2.53 -8.62
C MET A 279 -1.14 2.14 -7.30
N LEU A 280 -1.08 0.87 -6.92
CA LEU A 280 -1.60 0.40 -5.63
C LEU A 280 -0.84 1.04 -4.46
N MET A 281 0.49 1.17 -4.57
CA MET A 281 1.31 1.87 -3.58
C MET A 281 0.88 3.32 -3.36
N ILE A 282 0.69 4.06 -4.47
CA ILE A 282 0.27 5.47 -4.43
C ILE A 282 -1.11 5.60 -3.79
N PHE A 283 -2.04 4.72 -4.17
CA PHE A 283 -3.40 4.71 -3.61
C PHE A 283 -3.40 4.47 -2.10
N VAL A 284 -2.66 3.46 -1.63
CA VAL A 284 -2.53 3.13 -0.21
C VAL A 284 -1.83 4.25 0.57
N ASN A 285 -0.75 4.83 0.03
CA ASN A 285 -0.02 5.87 0.72
C ASN A 285 -0.80 7.19 0.86
N SER A 286 -1.83 7.41 0.02
CA SER A 286 -2.82 8.48 0.21
C SER A 286 -3.87 8.15 1.28
N GLY A 287 -3.71 7.07 2.03
CA GLY A 287 -4.64 6.60 3.05
C GLY A 287 -5.60 5.52 2.54
N GLY A 288 -5.71 5.30 1.22
CA GLY A 288 -6.53 4.21 0.67
C GLY A 288 -8.01 4.24 1.07
N GLY A 289 -8.51 5.37 1.57
CA GLY A 289 -9.85 5.51 2.12
C GLY A 289 -9.99 5.13 3.61
N ASP A 290 -8.91 4.84 4.32
CA ASP A 290 -8.90 4.42 5.75
C ASP A 290 -9.63 3.09 6.00
N TYR A 291 -9.56 2.19 5.02
CA TYR A 291 -10.18 0.88 5.14
C TYR A 291 -9.27 -0.10 5.85
N TRP A 292 -9.81 -0.74 6.89
CA TRP A 292 -9.11 -1.72 7.72
C TRP A 292 -8.38 -2.84 6.95
N TRP A 293 -8.88 -3.27 5.79
CA TRP A 293 -8.31 -4.35 4.96
C TRP A 293 -7.31 -3.86 3.90
N ILE A 294 -7.30 -2.55 3.63
CA ILE A 294 -6.36 -1.90 2.70
C ILE A 294 -5.11 -1.49 3.45
N GLU A 295 -5.24 -1.05 4.71
CA GLU A 295 -4.14 -0.66 5.59
C GLU A 295 -3.16 -1.79 5.90
N HIS A 296 -2.06 -1.43 6.56
CA HIS A 296 -1.07 -2.40 7.03
C HIS A 296 -1.59 -3.21 8.22
N ALA A 297 -1.23 -4.50 8.26
CA ALA A 297 -1.48 -5.31 9.45
C ALA A 297 -0.77 -4.72 10.68
N THR A 298 -1.39 -4.87 11.85
CA THR A 298 -0.86 -4.33 13.11
C THR A 298 0.49 -4.97 13.48
N TRP A 299 0.57 -6.31 13.41
CA TRP A 299 1.80 -7.07 13.61
C TRP A 299 1.84 -8.34 12.77
N ASN A 300 1.01 -9.32 13.11
CA ASN A 300 0.84 -10.57 12.34
C ASN A 300 -0.34 -10.43 11.39
N GLY A 301 -0.23 -11.01 10.20
CA GLY A 301 -1.27 -10.99 9.17
C GLY A 301 -0.77 -10.43 7.84
N LEU A 302 -1.67 -10.43 6.88
CA LEU A 302 -1.40 -9.98 5.51
C LEU A 302 -2.59 -9.19 4.98
N HIS A 303 -2.41 -7.90 4.79
CA HIS A 303 -3.38 -7.02 4.13
C HIS A 303 -2.89 -6.57 2.75
N VAL A 304 -3.75 -5.87 2.00
CA VAL A 304 -3.48 -5.50 0.60
C VAL A 304 -2.24 -4.61 0.47
N ALA A 305 -2.09 -3.63 1.36
CA ALA A 305 -0.90 -2.76 1.37
C ALA A 305 0.42 -3.51 1.62
N ASP A 306 0.35 -4.66 2.31
CA ASP A 306 1.54 -5.43 2.65
C ASP A 306 2.07 -6.26 1.47
N LEU A 307 1.34 -6.35 0.36
CA LEU A 307 1.77 -7.07 -0.86
C LEU A 307 2.67 -6.23 -1.76
N VAL A 308 2.50 -4.91 -1.74
CA VAL A 308 3.11 -3.97 -2.68
C VAL A 308 4.64 -4.04 -2.64
N PHE A 309 5.21 -3.92 -1.44
CA PHE A 309 6.66 -3.88 -1.25
C PHE A 309 7.34 -5.20 -1.69
N PRO A 310 6.91 -6.40 -1.22
CA PRO A 310 7.44 -7.67 -1.71
C PRO A 310 7.30 -7.89 -3.22
N TRP A 311 6.20 -7.42 -3.84
CA TRP A 311 6.01 -7.54 -5.29
C TRP A 311 7.06 -6.76 -6.07
N PHE A 312 7.43 -5.56 -5.61
CA PHE A 312 8.52 -4.82 -6.25
C PHE A 312 9.88 -5.50 -6.13
N LEU A 313 10.19 -6.08 -4.97
CA LEU A 313 11.41 -6.84 -4.75
C LEU A 313 11.45 -8.09 -5.65
N PHE A 314 10.32 -8.77 -5.78
CA PHE A 314 10.19 -9.90 -6.70
C PHE A 314 10.39 -9.47 -8.16
N ILE A 315 9.73 -8.41 -8.62
CA ILE A 315 9.87 -7.87 -9.98
C ILE A 315 11.32 -7.44 -10.26
N MET A 316 11.97 -6.81 -9.29
CA MET A 316 13.39 -6.47 -9.36
C MET A 316 14.23 -7.73 -9.57
N GLY A 317 13.98 -8.78 -8.79
CA GLY A 317 14.60 -10.10 -8.95
C GLY A 317 14.45 -10.65 -10.37
N VAL A 318 13.23 -10.63 -10.93
CA VAL A 318 12.94 -11.07 -12.31
C VAL A 318 13.78 -10.31 -13.35
N CYS A 319 14.04 -9.02 -13.12
CA CYS A 319 14.82 -8.17 -14.04
C CYS A 319 16.32 -8.47 -14.02
N ILE A 320 16.88 -8.95 -12.90
CA ILE A 320 18.32 -9.20 -12.73
C ILE A 320 18.89 -10.10 -13.84
N PRO A 321 18.45 -11.37 -14.00
CA PRO A 321 19.05 -12.29 -14.97
C PRO A 321 18.83 -11.83 -16.42
N ILE A 322 17.72 -11.13 -16.71
CA ILE A 322 17.44 -10.56 -18.04
C ILE A 322 18.45 -9.46 -18.38
N SER A 323 18.72 -8.57 -17.41
CA SER A 323 19.66 -7.46 -17.61
C SER A 323 21.11 -7.92 -17.68
N LEU A 324 21.54 -8.83 -16.80
CA LEU A 324 22.91 -9.34 -16.77
C LEU A 324 23.22 -10.20 -18.01
N ARG A 325 22.32 -11.11 -18.42
CA ARG A 325 22.49 -11.89 -19.65
C ARG A 325 22.66 -11.00 -20.88
N SER A 326 21.93 -9.87 -20.93
CA SER A 326 22.07 -8.91 -22.02
C SER A 326 23.39 -8.14 -22.02
N GLN A 327 24.04 -7.95 -20.87
CA GLN A 327 25.36 -7.30 -20.77
C GLN A 327 26.49 -8.28 -21.04
N LEU A 328 26.37 -9.51 -20.53
CA LEU A 328 27.30 -10.60 -20.78
C LEU A 328 27.33 -10.98 -22.27
N GLY A 329 26.17 -11.04 -22.94
CA GLY A 329 26.10 -11.24 -24.39
C GLY A 329 26.66 -10.07 -25.23
N ARG A 330 27.01 -8.94 -24.61
CA ARG A 330 27.76 -7.83 -25.23
C ARG A 330 29.26 -7.86 -24.86
N ASN A 331 29.73 -8.95 -24.24
CA ASN A 331 31.11 -9.13 -23.78
C ASN A 331 31.61 -8.05 -22.82
N VAL A 332 30.72 -7.47 -22.00
CA VAL A 332 31.11 -6.52 -20.94
C VAL A 332 31.82 -7.29 -19.82
N PRO A 333 33.00 -6.84 -19.34
CA PRO A 333 33.72 -7.54 -18.28
C PRO A 333 32.94 -7.54 -16.96
N ARG A 334 33.03 -8.64 -16.21
CA ARG A 334 32.26 -8.84 -14.96
C ARG A 334 32.49 -7.72 -13.94
N TYR A 335 33.72 -7.22 -13.82
CA TYR A 335 34.05 -6.12 -12.92
C TYR A 335 33.25 -4.84 -13.25
N GLU A 336 33.08 -4.51 -14.53
CA GLU A 336 32.34 -3.32 -14.95
C GLU A 336 30.84 -3.48 -14.66
N ILE A 337 30.30 -4.68 -14.86
CA ILE A 337 28.92 -5.01 -14.48
C ILE A 337 28.73 -4.82 -12.96
N MET A 338 29.64 -5.35 -12.15
CA MET A 338 29.60 -5.21 -10.69
C MET A 338 29.68 -3.74 -10.25
N LYS A 339 30.58 -2.95 -10.86
CA LYS A 339 30.69 -1.51 -10.60
C LYS A 339 29.38 -0.79 -10.92
N ASN A 340 28.76 -1.08 -12.07
CA ASN A 340 27.47 -0.49 -12.46
C ASN A 340 26.35 -0.85 -11.48
N VAL A 341 26.32 -2.11 -11.02
CA VAL A 341 25.38 -2.56 -9.99
C VAL A 341 25.61 -1.84 -8.67
N ALA A 342 26.85 -1.73 -8.21
CA ALA A 342 27.22 -1.01 -6.97
C ALA A 342 26.82 0.47 -7.04
N VAL A 343 27.12 1.15 -8.15
CA VAL A 343 26.74 2.56 -8.36
C VAL A 343 25.23 2.73 -8.34
N ARG A 344 24.48 1.83 -8.97
CA ARG A 344 23.01 1.88 -8.95
C ARG A 344 22.44 1.65 -7.55
N SER A 345 22.98 0.69 -6.80
CA SER A 345 22.60 0.46 -5.41
C SER A 345 22.90 1.67 -4.53
N LEU A 346 24.06 2.31 -4.72
CA LEU A 346 24.43 3.51 -3.98
C LEU A 346 23.51 4.69 -4.30
N LYS A 347 23.17 4.91 -5.58
CA LYS A 347 22.20 5.95 -5.97
C LYS A 347 20.83 5.73 -5.31
N LEU A 348 20.33 4.49 -5.30
CA LEU A 348 19.08 4.13 -4.61
C LEU A 348 19.16 4.46 -3.11
N PHE A 349 20.26 4.07 -2.46
CA PHE A 349 20.48 4.32 -1.05
C PHE A 349 20.50 5.82 -0.72
N LEU A 350 21.24 6.62 -1.50
CA LEU A 350 21.34 8.08 -1.33
C LEU A 350 20.00 8.79 -1.57
N ILE A 351 19.26 8.39 -2.61
CA ILE A 351 17.92 8.94 -2.85
C ILE A 351 16.99 8.61 -1.66
N GLY A 352 17.06 7.39 -1.13
CA GLY A 352 16.31 6.99 0.06
C GLY A 352 16.61 7.85 1.29
N LEU A 353 17.89 8.12 1.57
CA LEU A 353 18.29 9.01 2.67
C LEU A 353 17.74 10.43 2.50
N CYS A 354 17.78 10.98 1.28
CA CYS A 354 17.21 12.29 1.00
C CYS A 354 15.70 12.31 1.24
N LEU A 355 14.97 11.26 0.86
CA LEU A 355 13.52 11.15 1.08
C LEU A 355 13.18 11.02 2.58
N ASN A 356 13.98 10.30 3.35
CA ASN A 356 13.78 10.17 4.80
C ASN A 356 13.93 11.51 5.55
N SER A 357 14.63 12.49 4.96
CA SER A 357 14.79 13.83 5.52
C SER A 357 13.65 14.81 5.21
N ILE A 358 12.58 14.39 4.50
CA ILE A 358 11.50 15.29 4.06
C ILE A 358 10.76 15.97 5.22
N ASN A 359 10.65 15.33 6.38
CA ASN A 359 9.88 15.85 7.51
C ASN A 359 10.65 16.81 8.44
N GLY A 360 11.93 17.07 8.17
CA GLY A 360 12.71 18.06 8.93
C GLY A 360 14.22 17.90 8.76
N PRO A 361 15.00 18.98 9.02
CA PRO A 361 16.46 18.98 8.89
C PRO A 361 17.19 18.40 10.11
N THR A 362 16.49 17.80 11.07
CA THR A 362 17.08 17.26 12.31
C THR A 362 17.81 15.94 12.04
N VAL A 363 19.10 16.03 11.73
CA VAL A 363 19.98 14.88 11.45
C VAL A 363 20.04 13.89 12.62
N ALA A 364 19.87 14.37 13.85
CA ALA A 364 19.91 13.55 15.06
C ALA A 364 18.82 12.46 15.12
N ASP A 365 17.66 12.70 14.49
CA ASP A 365 16.51 11.78 14.47
C ASP A 365 16.24 11.27 13.05
N LEU A 366 17.23 11.36 12.15
CA LEU A 366 17.09 10.93 10.77
C LEU A 366 16.99 9.40 10.71
N ARG A 367 15.92 8.90 10.11
CA ARG A 367 15.76 7.47 9.84
C ARG A 367 16.77 7.00 8.78
N LEU A 368 17.68 6.10 9.15
CA LEU A 368 18.77 5.66 8.26
C LEU A 368 18.32 4.61 7.23
N PHE A 369 17.59 3.59 7.68
CA PHE A 369 17.07 2.53 6.82
C PHE A 369 15.65 2.84 6.36
N GLY A 370 15.40 2.56 5.09
CA GLY A 370 14.13 2.85 4.43
C GLY A 370 13.89 1.87 3.28
N VAL A 371 12.73 1.99 2.62
CA VAL A 371 12.35 1.14 1.49
C VAL A 371 13.44 1.09 0.42
N LEU A 372 13.97 2.25 -0.01
CA LEU A 372 14.95 2.33 -1.10
C LEU A 372 16.32 1.78 -0.70
N GLN A 373 16.72 2.00 0.54
CA GLN A 373 17.96 1.47 1.11
C GLN A 373 17.93 -0.06 1.07
N ARG A 374 16.81 -0.65 1.51
CA ARG A 374 16.59 -2.11 1.48
C ARG A 374 16.61 -2.65 0.05
N PHE A 375 15.98 -1.95 -0.90
CA PHE A 375 16.05 -2.28 -2.32
C PHE A 375 17.50 -2.27 -2.83
N GLY A 376 18.28 -1.24 -2.47
CA GLY A 376 19.67 -1.10 -2.89
C GLY A 376 20.56 -2.24 -2.37
N VAL A 377 20.42 -2.60 -1.10
CA VAL A 377 21.17 -3.69 -0.47
C VAL A 377 20.79 -5.05 -1.08
N ALA A 378 19.49 -5.36 -1.15
CA ALA A 378 19.05 -6.65 -1.69
C ALA A 378 19.38 -6.80 -3.18
N TYR A 379 19.26 -5.72 -3.97
CA TYR A 379 19.69 -5.71 -5.37
C TYR A 379 21.17 -6.01 -5.52
N PHE A 380 22.01 -5.38 -4.70
CA PHE A 380 23.46 -5.57 -4.71
C PHE A 380 23.83 -7.02 -4.39
N VAL A 381 23.32 -7.55 -3.27
CA VAL A 381 23.64 -8.90 -2.79
C VAL A 381 23.20 -9.95 -3.81
N VAL A 382 21.95 -9.93 -4.29
CA VAL A 382 21.47 -10.94 -5.25
C VAL A 382 22.17 -10.82 -6.60
N SER A 383 22.42 -9.62 -7.10
CA SER A 383 23.14 -9.43 -8.37
C SER A 383 24.61 -9.87 -8.26
N ALA A 384 25.24 -9.64 -7.11
CA ALA A 384 26.61 -10.08 -6.86
C ALA A 384 26.71 -11.61 -6.80
N ILE A 385 25.80 -12.27 -6.06
CA ILE A 385 25.68 -13.73 -6.04
C ILE A 385 25.44 -14.24 -7.46
N HIS A 386 24.53 -13.62 -8.21
CA HIS A 386 24.24 -14.05 -9.57
C HIS A 386 25.42 -13.94 -10.52
N LEU A 387 26.18 -12.85 -10.45
CA LEU A 387 27.35 -12.65 -11.30
C LEU A 387 28.52 -13.58 -10.94
N TYR A 388 28.71 -13.85 -9.64
CA TYR A 388 29.75 -14.76 -9.16
C TYR A 388 29.44 -16.22 -9.49
N CYS A 389 28.20 -16.64 -9.27
CA CYS A 389 27.73 -17.98 -9.58
C CYS A 389 27.28 -18.15 -11.04
N TYR A 390 27.45 -17.12 -11.89
CA TYR A 390 27.07 -17.19 -13.30
C TYR A 390 27.90 -18.25 -14.01
N GLN A 391 27.21 -19.24 -14.54
CA GLN A 391 27.78 -20.25 -15.42
C GLN A 391 27.01 -20.20 -16.74
N GLU A 392 27.74 -20.16 -17.84
CA GLU A 392 27.15 -20.34 -19.16
C GLU A 392 26.60 -21.76 -19.21
N ASN A 393 25.29 -21.89 -19.41
CA ASN A 393 24.64 -23.19 -19.44
C ASN A 393 25.09 -23.93 -20.71
N ASP A 394 26.17 -24.69 -20.60
CA ASP A 394 26.49 -25.75 -21.56
C ASP A 394 25.30 -26.72 -21.60
N GLN A 395 24.87 -27.03 -22.81
CA GLN A 395 23.64 -27.75 -23.10
C GLN A 395 23.55 -29.05 -22.29
N LEU A 396 22.72 -29.09 -21.23
CA LEU A 396 22.33 -30.35 -20.62
C LEU A 396 21.53 -31.16 -21.64
N GLN A 397 22.16 -32.22 -22.17
CA GLN A 397 21.63 -33.05 -23.26
C GLN A 397 20.43 -33.93 -22.82
N HIS A 398 20.26 -34.20 -21.51
CA HIS A 398 19.19 -35.07 -21.02
C HIS A 398 17.81 -34.36 -20.92
N PRO A 399 16.71 -34.99 -21.39
CA PRO A 399 15.37 -34.37 -21.45
C PRO A 399 14.76 -34.09 -20.07
N LEU A 400 14.98 -34.94 -19.07
CA LEU A 400 14.57 -34.68 -17.67
C LEU A 400 15.36 -33.52 -17.07
N ALA A 401 16.65 -33.44 -17.37
CA ALA A 401 17.51 -32.36 -16.92
C ALA A 401 17.20 -31.02 -17.61
N ARG A 402 16.73 -31.06 -18.87
CA ARG A 402 16.21 -29.90 -19.61
C ARG A 402 14.90 -29.38 -19.02
N SER A 403 14.06 -30.29 -18.52
CA SER A 403 12.85 -29.89 -17.79
C SER A 403 13.25 -29.06 -16.56
N HIS A 404 14.13 -29.57 -15.69
CA HIS A 404 14.54 -28.87 -14.46
C HIS A 404 15.77 -27.97 -14.62
N ALA A 405 16.07 -27.53 -15.84
CA ALA A 405 17.25 -26.73 -16.13
C ALA A 405 17.24 -25.36 -15.41
N ASP A 406 16.06 -24.84 -15.10
CA ASP A 406 15.87 -23.62 -14.32
C ASP A 406 16.36 -23.76 -12.87
N ILE A 407 16.12 -24.91 -12.23
CA ILE A 407 16.54 -25.17 -10.84
C ILE A 407 17.98 -25.67 -10.81
N LEU A 408 18.30 -26.64 -11.67
CA LEU A 408 19.63 -27.22 -11.75
C LEU A 408 20.66 -26.19 -12.17
N GLY A 409 20.35 -25.26 -13.09
CA GLY A 409 21.27 -24.17 -13.44
C GLY A 409 21.53 -23.19 -12.30
N LEU A 410 20.62 -23.09 -11.33
CA LEU A 410 20.71 -22.18 -10.18
C LEU A 410 21.17 -22.87 -8.89
N TRP A 411 21.65 -24.13 -8.94
CA TRP A 411 21.99 -24.90 -7.74
C TRP A 411 22.96 -24.17 -6.79
N LYS A 412 24.02 -23.54 -7.33
CA LYS A 412 24.98 -22.75 -6.55
C LYS A 412 24.30 -21.58 -5.82
N HIS A 413 23.33 -20.94 -6.46
CA HIS A 413 22.59 -19.83 -5.88
C HIS A 413 21.69 -20.32 -4.75
N TRP A 414 21.00 -21.45 -4.94
CA TRP A 414 20.19 -22.09 -3.89
C TRP A 414 21.02 -22.47 -2.66
N VAL A 415 22.26 -22.97 -2.85
CA VAL A 415 23.16 -23.27 -1.73
C VAL A 415 23.55 -21.99 -0.98
N VAL A 416 24.03 -20.96 -1.67
CA VAL A 416 24.47 -19.71 -1.04
C VAL A 416 23.31 -19.01 -0.31
N VAL A 417 22.17 -18.85 -0.99
CA VAL A 417 20.99 -18.20 -0.39
C VAL A 417 20.39 -19.07 0.72
N GLY A 418 20.43 -20.40 0.59
CA GLY A 418 20.04 -21.35 1.63
C GLY A 418 20.87 -21.20 2.90
N ILE A 419 22.20 -21.03 2.77
CA ILE A 419 23.08 -20.76 3.91
C ILE A 419 22.72 -19.42 4.56
N ILE A 420 22.49 -18.37 3.76
CA ILE A 420 22.10 -17.04 4.27
C ILE A 420 20.78 -17.13 5.07
N VAL A 421 19.78 -17.83 4.55
CA VAL A 421 18.49 -18.03 5.23
C VAL A 421 18.66 -18.90 6.47
N LEU A 422 19.49 -19.95 6.41
CA LEU A 422 19.78 -20.81 7.55
C LEU A 422 20.41 -20.02 8.70
N VAL A 423 21.41 -19.17 8.40
CA VAL A 423 22.04 -18.29 9.41
C VAL A 423 21.00 -17.36 10.03
N TYR A 424 20.11 -16.78 9.23
CA TYR A 424 19.01 -15.95 9.74
C TYR A 424 18.08 -16.72 10.70
N LEU A 425 17.69 -17.94 10.35
CA LEU A 425 16.85 -18.78 11.21
C LEU A 425 17.57 -19.19 12.49
N LEU A 426 18.85 -19.56 12.41
CA LEU A 426 19.66 -19.90 13.58
C LEU A 426 19.77 -18.71 14.54
N VAL A 427 20.00 -17.50 14.03
CA VAL A 427 20.05 -16.29 14.88
C VAL A 427 18.70 -16.03 15.54
N ILE A 428 17.59 -16.15 14.83
CA ILE A 428 16.26 -15.88 15.40
C ILE A 428 15.86 -16.90 16.48
N PHE A 429 16.12 -18.18 16.26
CA PHE A 429 15.67 -19.23 17.17
C PHE A 429 16.65 -19.49 18.33
N LEU A 430 17.96 -19.34 18.11
CA LEU A 430 18.97 -19.75 19.10
C LEU A 430 19.56 -18.60 19.91
N VAL A 431 19.57 -17.36 19.40
CA VAL A 431 20.21 -16.24 20.10
C VAL A 431 19.22 -15.56 21.04
N PRO A 432 19.40 -15.62 22.37
CA PRO A 432 18.54 -14.92 23.31
C PRO A 432 18.87 -13.42 23.30
N ALA A 433 17.83 -12.58 23.25
CA ALA A 433 17.95 -11.15 23.50
C ALA A 433 17.77 -10.87 25.01
N PRO A 434 18.37 -9.80 25.55
CA PRO A 434 18.25 -9.48 26.98
C PRO A 434 16.77 -9.26 27.34
N ASN A 435 16.31 -9.93 28.40
CA ASN A 435 14.93 -9.91 28.90
C ASN A 435 13.86 -10.46 27.92
N CYS A 436 14.25 -11.20 26.89
CA CYS A 436 13.33 -11.79 25.92
C CYS A 436 13.55 -13.31 25.79
N PRO A 437 12.49 -14.10 25.58
CA PRO A 437 12.65 -15.53 25.31
C PRO A 437 13.28 -15.75 23.93
N SER A 438 14.02 -16.85 23.78
CA SER A 438 14.54 -17.30 22.48
C SER A 438 13.41 -17.63 21.51
N GLY A 439 13.54 -17.24 20.25
CA GLY A 439 12.51 -17.49 19.23
C GLY A 439 11.27 -16.59 19.33
N TYR A 440 11.36 -15.43 20.00
CA TYR A 440 10.24 -14.50 20.14
C TYR A 440 9.99 -13.67 18.87
N PHE A 441 8.81 -13.81 18.27
CA PHE A 441 8.35 -13.03 17.09
C PHE A 441 7.32 -11.93 17.44
N GLY A 442 7.02 -11.71 18.72
CA GLY A 442 5.95 -10.81 19.14
C GLY A 442 6.28 -9.31 19.10
N PRO A 443 5.26 -8.44 19.19
CA PRO A 443 5.42 -6.98 19.20
C PRO A 443 5.94 -6.42 20.53
N GLY A 444 6.08 -7.22 21.58
CA GLY A 444 6.35 -6.72 22.93
C GLY A 444 5.18 -5.89 23.48
N GLY A 445 5.47 -4.98 24.40
CA GLY A 445 4.46 -4.11 25.01
C GLY A 445 3.38 -4.89 25.75
N LYS A 446 2.11 -4.74 25.35
CA LYS A 446 0.94 -5.41 25.93
C LYS A 446 0.85 -6.91 25.63
N HIS A 447 1.61 -7.41 24.67
CA HIS A 447 1.52 -8.80 24.23
C HIS A 447 1.87 -9.78 25.36
N LEU A 448 1.21 -10.95 25.37
CA LEU A 448 1.34 -11.96 26.43
C LEU A 448 1.14 -11.38 27.83
N MET A 449 0.09 -10.58 28.03
CA MET A 449 -0.23 -9.98 29.32
C MET A 449 0.92 -9.15 29.93
N LEU A 450 1.61 -8.34 29.10
CA LEU A 450 2.75 -7.50 29.50
C LEU A 450 3.98 -8.27 30.03
N LEU A 451 4.13 -9.56 29.71
CA LEU A 451 5.26 -10.34 30.21
C LEU A 451 6.62 -9.82 29.69
N TYR A 452 6.67 -9.29 28.47
CA TYR A 452 7.90 -8.83 27.81
C TYR A 452 7.73 -7.44 27.15
N PRO A 453 7.63 -6.36 27.95
CA PRO A 453 7.26 -5.03 27.43
C PRO A 453 8.34 -4.45 26.49
N ASN A 454 9.62 -4.68 26.80
CA ASN A 454 10.76 -4.11 26.07
C ASN A 454 11.33 -5.05 24.98
N CYS A 455 10.54 -6.01 24.50
CA CYS A 455 11.00 -7.04 23.56
C CYS A 455 10.43 -6.91 22.14
N THR A 456 10.08 -5.70 21.70
CA THR A 456 9.49 -5.49 20.37
C THR A 456 10.39 -6.02 19.24
N GLY A 457 9.91 -7.06 18.55
CA GLY A 457 10.62 -7.72 17.45
C GLY A 457 11.73 -8.68 17.89
N GLY A 458 11.79 -9.05 19.17
CA GLY A 458 12.76 -10.02 19.70
C GLY A 458 14.21 -9.65 19.38
N ILE A 459 14.99 -10.65 18.95
CA ILE A 459 16.42 -10.46 18.61
C ILE A 459 16.62 -9.56 17.39
N THR A 460 15.72 -9.58 16.41
CA THR A 460 15.78 -8.69 15.24
C THR A 460 15.72 -7.23 15.67
N GLY A 461 14.71 -6.89 16.49
CA GLY A 461 14.56 -5.54 17.01
C GLY A 461 15.70 -5.12 17.94
N TYR A 462 16.30 -6.07 18.67
CA TYR A 462 17.47 -5.81 19.49
C TYR A 462 18.71 -5.46 18.66
N ILE A 463 19.03 -6.27 17.64
CA ILE A 463 20.18 -6.04 16.76
C ILE A 463 20.06 -4.70 16.04
N ASP A 464 18.88 -4.39 15.49
CA ASP A 464 18.66 -3.14 14.76
C ASP A 464 18.84 -1.91 15.67
N ARG A 465 18.41 -1.99 16.94
CA ARG A 465 18.67 -0.93 17.94
C ARG A 465 20.15 -0.73 18.24
N GLN A 466 20.93 -1.82 18.28
CA GLN A 466 22.38 -1.74 18.55
C GLN A 466 23.14 -1.17 17.36
N ILE A 467 22.77 -1.54 16.13
CA ILE A 467 23.46 -1.09 14.92
C ILE A 467 23.10 0.37 14.58
N LEU A 468 21.81 0.72 14.64
CA LEU A 468 21.34 2.04 14.18
C LEU A 468 21.18 3.04 15.33
N GLY A 469 20.94 2.59 16.55
CA GLY A 469 20.53 3.44 17.66
C GLY A 469 19.04 3.79 17.64
N ILE A 470 18.46 4.04 18.82
CA ILE A 470 17.00 4.26 18.99
C ILE A 470 16.48 5.47 18.21
N ARG A 471 17.28 6.53 18.06
CA ARG A 471 16.86 7.77 17.38
C ARG A 471 16.76 7.63 15.86
N HIS A 472 17.54 6.73 15.28
CA HIS A 472 17.59 6.51 13.83
C HIS A 472 16.64 5.40 13.35
N LEU A 473 15.88 4.79 14.27
CA LEU A 473 14.83 3.83 13.99
C LEU A 473 13.51 4.52 13.66
N TYR A 474 12.59 3.76 13.07
CA TYR A 474 11.23 4.22 12.83
C TYR A 474 10.45 4.40 14.15
N GLN A 475 10.01 5.63 14.43
CA GLN A 475 9.39 6.00 15.71
C GLN A 475 7.89 5.67 15.82
N HIS A 476 7.21 5.49 14.68
CA HIS A 476 5.75 5.33 14.62
C HIS A 476 5.32 4.00 13.98
N PRO A 477 5.81 2.83 14.45
CA PRO A 477 5.35 1.55 13.92
C PRO A 477 3.87 1.33 14.24
N THR A 478 3.15 0.61 13.39
CA THR A 478 1.73 0.26 13.59
C THR A 478 1.49 -0.44 14.93
N ALA A 479 2.45 -1.28 15.35
CA ALA A 479 2.46 -1.95 16.64
C ALA A 479 2.38 -1.01 17.85
N ARG A 480 2.88 0.24 17.73
CA ARG A 480 2.86 1.21 18.83
C ARG A 480 1.44 1.56 19.26
N TYR A 481 0.52 1.71 18.31
CA TYR A 481 -0.85 2.14 18.59
C TYR A 481 -1.71 1.03 19.22
N MET A 482 -1.46 -0.23 18.86
CA MET A 482 -2.21 -1.38 19.37
C MET A 482 -1.57 -1.96 20.66
N TYR A 483 -0.27 -2.22 20.61
CA TYR A 483 0.47 -2.95 21.65
C TYR A 483 1.25 -2.06 22.62
N ASP A 484 1.22 -0.72 22.50
CA ASP A 484 2.13 0.18 23.23
C ASP A 484 3.62 -0.22 23.06
N ALA A 485 3.96 -0.72 21.87
CA ALA A 485 5.29 -1.23 21.55
C ALA A 485 6.37 -0.12 21.44
N MET A 486 7.63 -0.50 21.63
CA MET A 486 8.77 0.39 21.44
C MET A 486 9.00 0.75 19.95
N PRO A 487 9.74 1.83 19.65
CA PRO A 487 10.19 2.12 18.28
C PRO A 487 10.86 0.90 17.65
N PHE A 488 10.54 0.60 16.40
CA PHE A 488 11.01 -0.59 15.69
C PHE A 488 11.03 -0.29 14.20
N ASP A 489 12.12 -0.67 13.51
CA ASP A 489 12.27 -0.42 12.08
C ASP A 489 11.96 -1.69 11.27
N PRO A 490 10.85 -1.72 10.51
CA PRO A 490 10.50 -2.88 9.68
C PRO A 490 11.43 -3.07 8.48
N GLU A 491 12.25 -2.06 8.17
CA GLU A 491 13.19 -2.02 7.05
C GLU A 491 14.65 -2.08 7.51
N GLY A 492 14.88 -2.47 8.77
CA GLY A 492 16.21 -2.54 9.36
C GLY A 492 17.20 -3.47 8.64
N PRO A 493 18.50 -3.37 8.99
CA PRO A 493 19.57 -4.12 8.35
C PRO A 493 19.39 -5.64 8.50
N PHE A 494 18.93 -6.13 9.65
CA PHE A 494 18.74 -7.57 9.84
C PHE A 494 17.62 -8.12 8.93
N GLY A 495 16.56 -7.32 8.73
CA GLY A 495 15.49 -7.62 7.79
C GLY A 495 15.95 -7.72 6.34
N CYS A 496 17.11 -7.17 5.95
CA CYS A 496 17.62 -7.29 4.58
C CYS A 496 17.98 -8.74 4.19
N ILE A 497 18.24 -9.60 5.18
CA ILE A 497 18.60 -11.01 4.95
C ILE A 497 17.44 -11.79 4.31
N PRO A 498 16.24 -11.90 4.92
CA PRO A 498 15.10 -12.57 4.28
C PRO A 498 14.60 -11.80 3.03
N THR A 499 14.87 -10.50 2.91
CA THR A 499 14.61 -9.75 1.68
C THR A 499 15.48 -10.19 0.50
N THR A 500 16.73 -10.58 0.75
CA THR A 500 17.61 -11.18 -0.26
C THR A 500 16.97 -12.45 -0.82
N PHE A 501 16.34 -13.27 0.03
CA PHE A 501 15.59 -14.45 -0.41
C PHE A 501 14.37 -14.09 -1.27
N GLN A 502 13.59 -13.07 -0.91
CA GLN A 502 12.47 -12.56 -1.74
C GLN A 502 12.92 -12.15 -3.15
N VAL A 503 14.02 -11.41 -3.25
CA VAL A 503 14.58 -10.98 -4.55
C VAL A 503 15.13 -12.19 -5.32
N PHE A 504 15.74 -13.16 -4.63
CA PHE A 504 16.20 -14.39 -5.25
C PHE A 504 15.06 -15.25 -5.83
N LEU A 505 13.91 -15.35 -5.16
CA LEU A 505 12.72 -16.01 -5.73
C LEU A 505 12.25 -15.31 -7.01
N GLY A 506 12.34 -13.97 -7.05
CA GLY A 506 12.15 -13.21 -8.29
C GLY A 506 13.16 -13.57 -9.38
N LEU A 507 14.44 -13.71 -9.02
CA LEU A 507 15.51 -14.13 -9.95
C LEU A 507 15.24 -15.52 -10.53
N GLN A 508 14.81 -16.48 -9.70
CA GLN A 508 14.39 -17.81 -10.15
C GLN A 508 13.29 -17.71 -11.22
N CYS A 509 12.30 -16.84 -11.02
CA CYS A 509 11.25 -16.58 -12.02
C CYS A 509 11.82 -15.96 -13.32
N GLY A 510 12.77 -15.02 -13.21
CA GLY A 510 13.44 -14.43 -14.38
C GLY A 510 14.22 -15.47 -15.19
N VAL A 511 14.95 -16.37 -14.52
CA VAL A 511 15.67 -17.48 -15.19
C VAL A 511 14.70 -18.47 -15.82
N LEU A 512 13.58 -18.80 -15.15
CA LEU A 512 12.51 -19.65 -15.71
C LEU A 512 12.00 -19.09 -17.03
N ILE A 513 11.71 -17.78 -17.10
CA ILE A 513 11.22 -17.12 -18.33
C ILE A 513 12.26 -17.16 -19.45
N LEU A 514 13.55 -17.01 -19.10
CA LEU A 514 14.67 -17.04 -20.06
C LEU A 514 15.03 -18.44 -20.56
N THR A 515 14.77 -19.46 -19.76
CA THR A 515 15.17 -20.86 -20.04
C THR A 515 14.10 -21.60 -20.84
N HIS A 516 12.83 -21.44 -20.46
CA HIS A 516 11.72 -22.08 -21.17
C HIS A 516 11.16 -21.13 -22.21
N THR A 517 11.15 -21.53 -23.48
CA THR A 517 10.52 -20.77 -24.57
C THR A 517 9.03 -21.05 -24.70
N ASP A 518 8.59 -22.25 -24.32
CA ASP A 518 7.21 -22.69 -24.50
C ASP A 518 6.27 -22.07 -23.47
N VAL A 519 5.11 -21.60 -23.97
CA VAL A 519 4.09 -20.94 -23.15
C VAL A 519 3.53 -21.89 -22.08
N THR A 520 3.19 -23.13 -22.46
CA THR A 520 2.67 -24.15 -21.54
C THR A 520 3.66 -24.50 -20.44
N SER A 521 4.94 -24.64 -20.77
CA SER A 521 6.02 -24.88 -19.81
C SER A 521 6.17 -23.73 -18.82
N ARG A 522 6.14 -22.47 -19.30
CA ARG A 522 6.18 -21.28 -18.43
C ARG A 522 4.99 -21.23 -17.47
N VAL A 523 3.78 -21.39 -18.01
CA VAL A 523 2.53 -21.37 -17.24
C VAL A 523 2.54 -22.43 -16.15
N ARG A 524 2.81 -23.70 -16.51
CA ARG A 524 2.84 -24.81 -15.56
C ARG A 524 3.87 -24.58 -14.45
N ARG A 525 5.06 -24.07 -14.79
CA ARG A 525 6.13 -23.83 -13.81
C ARG A 525 5.84 -22.66 -12.89
N MET A 526 5.39 -21.52 -13.42
CA MET A 526 4.98 -20.38 -12.60
C MET A 526 3.83 -20.76 -11.65
N LEU A 527 2.88 -21.56 -12.14
CA LEU A 527 1.81 -22.10 -11.31
C LEU A 527 2.35 -23.03 -10.21
N SER A 528 3.26 -23.95 -10.55
CA SER A 528 3.86 -24.85 -9.56
C SER A 528 4.64 -24.12 -8.47
N TRP A 529 5.42 -23.09 -8.84
CA TRP A 529 6.16 -22.26 -7.88
C TRP A 529 5.20 -21.48 -6.97
N GLY A 530 4.13 -20.90 -7.53
CA GLY A 530 3.09 -20.24 -6.76
C GLY A 530 2.45 -21.17 -5.73
N ILE A 531 2.04 -22.37 -6.14
CA ILE A 531 1.42 -23.35 -5.23
C ILE A 531 2.40 -23.83 -4.16
N VAL A 532 3.61 -24.25 -4.54
CA VAL A 532 4.61 -24.80 -3.60
C VAL A 532 5.02 -23.75 -2.55
N LEU A 533 5.34 -22.53 -2.97
CA LEU A 533 5.68 -21.47 -2.02
C LEU A 533 4.50 -21.08 -1.12
N GLY A 534 3.28 -21.10 -1.66
CA GLY A 534 2.06 -20.83 -0.88
C GLY A 534 1.82 -21.90 0.19
N LEU A 535 1.98 -23.18 -0.16
CA LEU A 535 1.84 -24.29 0.78
C LEU A 535 2.94 -24.28 1.85
N LEU A 536 4.21 -24.07 1.46
CA LEU A 536 5.31 -23.98 2.43
C LEU A 536 5.13 -22.79 3.38
N GLY A 537 4.74 -21.63 2.86
CA GLY A 537 4.42 -20.46 3.68
C GLY A 537 3.25 -20.70 4.63
N GLY A 538 2.19 -21.37 4.14
CA GLY A 538 1.03 -21.77 4.93
C GLY A 538 1.35 -22.77 6.04
N ILE A 539 2.19 -23.77 5.74
CA ILE A 539 2.67 -24.75 6.73
C ILE A 539 3.48 -24.05 7.82
N LEU A 540 4.39 -23.15 7.46
CA LEU A 540 5.21 -22.40 8.43
C LEU A 540 4.37 -21.52 9.37
N CYS A 541 3.27 -20.94 8.88
CA CYS A 541 2.35 -20.17 9.73
C CYS A 541 1.23 -21.02 10.34
N GLY A 542 1.23 -22.34 10.14
CA GLY A 542 0.20 -23.25 10.64
C GLY A 542 -1.20 -22.95 10.09
N PHE A 543 -1.30 -22.28 8.94
CA PHE A 543 -2.54 -21.72 8.38
C PHE A 543 -3.36 -20.86 9.37
N SER A 544 -2.73 -20.41 10.46
CA SER A 544 -3.30 -19.49 11.45
C SER A 544 -2.61 -18.13 11.32
N LYS A 545 -3.28 -17.09 11.80
CA LYS A 545 -2.70 -15.74 11.89
C LYS A 545 -1.57 -15.71 12.93
N ASN A 546 -1.74 -16.44 14.04
CA ASN A 546 -0.92 -16.30 15.23
C ASN A 546 -0.24 -17.61 15.71
N ASP A 547 -0.85 -18.78 15.48
CA ASP A 547 -0.41 -20.05 16.09
C ASP A 547 0.61 -20.86 15.27
N GLY A 548 1.36 -20.21 14.40
CA GLY A 548 2.39 -20.84 13.54
C GLY A 548 3.79 -20.86 14.15
N TRP A 549 4.68 -21.69 13.59
CA TRP A 549 6.12 -21.68 13.96
C TRP A 549 6.79 -20.36 13.57
N ILE A 550 6.42 -19.84 12.40
CA ILE A 550 6.85 -18.54 11.91
C ILE A 550 5.59 -17.82 11.39
N PRO A 551 5.00 -16.89 12.15
CA PRO A 551 3.81 -16.17 11.71
C PRO A 551 4.11 -15.30 10.50
N VAL A 552 3.09 -15.07 9.66
CA VAL A 552 3.20 -14.15 8.52
C VAL A 552 3.29 -12.73 9.07
N ASN A 553 4.48 -12.15 9.02
CA ASN A 553 4.77 -10.87 9.67
C ASN A 553 5.65 -10.01 8.76
N LYS A 554 5.09 -8.90 8.29
CA LYS A 554 5.80 -7.92 7.46
C LYS A 554 6.87 -7.16 8.23
N ASN A 555 6.58 -6.78 9.48
CA ASN A 555 7.49 -5.97 10.29
C ASN A 555 8.83 -6.69 10.50
N LEU A 556 8.80 -7.99 10.75
CA LEU A 556 10.01 -8.82 10.86
C LEU A 556 10.52 -9.33 9.51
N TRP A 557 9.75 -9.14 8.44
CA TRP A 557 9.98 -9.75 7.12
C TRP A 557 10.20 -11.26 7.22
N SER A 558 9.28 -11.91 7.92
CA SER A 558 9.39 -13.33 8.29
C SER A 558 9.50 -14.24 7.07
N LEU A 559 10.08 -15.43 7.25
CA LEU A 559 10.28 -16.37 6.14
C LEU A 559 8.95 -16.83 5.54
N SER A 560 7.92 -17.05 6.36
CA SER A 560 6.57 -17.37 5.89
C SER A 560 5.96 -16.21 5.08
N TYR A 561 6.16 -14.95 5.50
CA TYR A 561 5.74 -13.77 4.73
C TYR A 561 6.43 -13.70 3.37
N VAL A 562 7.73 -13.96 3.28
CA VAL A 562 8.48 -14.03 2.01
C VAL A 562 7.90 -15.11 1.09
N MET A 563 7.65 -16.32 1.60
CA MET A 563 7.09 -17.41 0.80
C MET A 563 5.67 -17.12 0.30
N VAL A 564 4.78 -16.65 1.18
CA VAL A 564 3.39 -16.32 0.80
C VAL A 564 3.34 -15.17 -0.19
N THR A 565 4.10 -14.10 0.02
CA THR A 565 4.08 -12.94 -0.87
C THR A 565 4.74 -13.21 -2.22
N ALA A 566 5.80 -14.05 -2.26
CA ALA A 566 6.37 -14.54 -3.50
C ALA A 566 5.38 -15.44 -4.26
N SER A 567 4.64 -16.32 -3.57
CA SER A 567 3.57 -17.12 -4.17
C SER A 567 2.52 -16.24 -4.86
N LEU A 568 2.02 -15.21 -4.16
CA LEU A 568 1.08 -14.24 -4.73
C LEU A 568 1.69 -13.46 -5.90
N ALA A 569 2.99 -13.14 -5.87
CA ALA A 569 3.68 -12.49 -6.98
C ALA A 569 3.77 -13.40 -8.23
N TYR A 570 4.02 -14.71 -8.06
CA TYR A 570 3.99 -15.68 -9.16
C TYR A 570 2.61 -15.76 -9.81
N PHE A 571 1.54 -15.84 -9.00
CA PHE A 571 0.17 -15.85 -9.51
C PHE A 571 -0.18 -14.53 -10.22
N GLN A 572 0.17 -13.40 -9.64
CA GLN A 572 -0.10 -12.08 -10.24
C GLN A 572 0.64 -11.91 -11.57
N LEU A 573 1.92 -12.29 -11.64
CA LEU A 573 2.69 -12.28 -12.88
C LEU A 573 2.13 -13.27 -13.91
N LEU A 574 1.67 -14.46 -13.48
CA LEU A 574 1.04 -15.44 -14.35
C LEU A 574 -0.25 -14.89 -14.98
N ILE A 575 -1.10 -14.24 -14.20
CA ILE A 575 -2.33 -13.58 -14.66
C ILE A 575 -1.97 -12.52 -15.70
N CYS A 576 -1.02 -11.62 -15.40
CA CYS A 576 -0.57 -10.60 -16.34
C CYS A 576 0.02 -11.21 -17.62
N TYR A 577 0.80 -12.28 -17.51
CA TYR A 577 1.40 -12.98 -18.65
C TYR A 577 0.35 -13.59 -19.58
N ILE A 578 -0.63 -14.31 -19.02
CA ILE A 578 -1.71 -14.93 -19.81
C ILE A 578 -2.58 -13.88 -20.49
N LEU A 579 -2.98 -12.83 -19.77
CA LEU A 579 -3.89 -11.81 -20.30
C LEU A 579 -3.24 -10.94 -21.38
N ILE A 580 -1.96 -10.60 -21.22
CA ILE A 580 -1.27 -9.61 -22.06
C ILE A 580 -0.45 -10.27 -23.16
N ASP A 581 0.41 -11.22 -22.82
CA ASP A 581 1.39 -11.77 -23.75
C ASP A 581 0.83 -12.99 -24.52
N VAL A 582 -0.02 -13.81 -23.89
CA VAL A 582 -0.61 -15.02 -24.50
C VAL A 582 -1.93 -14.72 -25.22
N LYS A 583 -2.98 -14.36 -24.48
CA LYS A 583 -4.33 -14.14 -25.02
C LYS A 583 -4.54 -12.76 -25.66
N ARG A 584 -3.67 -11.79 -25.32
CA ARG A 584 -3.76 -10.39 -25.80
C ARG A 584 -5.13 -9.74 -25.58
N TYR A 585 -5.88 -10.17 -24.56
CA TYR A 585 -7.16 -9.57 -24.17
C TYR A 585 -6.96 -8.15 -23.65
N TRP A 586 -5.78 -7.86 -23.11
CA TRP A 586 -5.44 -6.57 -22.57
C TRP A 586 -4.03 -6.17 -22.99
N THR A 587 -3.83 -4.91 -23.36
CA THR A 587 -2.51 -4.38 -23.75
C THR A 587 -1.66 -3.97 -22.56
N GLY A 588 -2.21 -4.00 -21.34
CA GLY A 588 -1.57 -3.55 -20.10
C GLY A 588 -1.80 -2.07 -19.77
N ASN A 589 -2.47 -1.31 -20.64
CA ASN A 589 -2.79 0.09 -20.38
C ASN A 589 -3.95 0.23 -19.38
N PRO A 590 -3.92 1.19 -18.45
CA PRO A 590 -2.95 2.28 -18.34
C PRO A 590 -1.71 1.97 -17.49
N PHE A 591 -1.72 0.87 -16.73
CA PHE A 591 -0.66 0.54 -15.77
C PHE A 591 0.73 0.36 -16.41
N LEU A 592 0.80 -0.08 -17.66
CA LEU A 592 2.06 -0.18 -18.41
C LEU A 592 2.89 1.12 -18.35
N TYR A 593 2.24 2.28 -18.47
CA TYR A 593 2.92 3.58 -18.47
C TYR A 593 3.53 3.89 -17.10
N ALA A 594 2.76 3.67 -16.04
CA ALA A 594 3.22 3.79 -14.66
C ALA A 594 4.38 2.85 -14.37
N GLY A 595 4.29 1.62 -14.87
CA GLY A 595 5.32 0.60 -14.75
C GLY A 595 6.64 1.04 -15.35
N MET A 596 6.64 1.58 -16.58
CA MET A 596 7.89 2.00 -17.25
C MET A 596 8.62 3.15 -16.53
N ASN A 597 7.94 3.93 -15.69
CA ASN A 597 8.48 5.10 -14.98
C ASN A 597 8.36 5.01 -13.46
N ALA A 598 8.32 3.79 -12.90
CA ALA A 598 7.99 3.56 -11.48
C ALA A 598 8.86 4.34 -10.47
N ILE A 599 10.15 4.54 -10.73
CA ILE A 599 11.05 5.27 -9.81
C ILE A 599 10.66 6.76 -9.72
N ILE A 600 10.38 7.40 -10.85
CA ILE A 600 9.93 8.81 -10.86
C ILE A 600 8.60 8.93 -10.12
N LEU A 601 7.68 8.02 -10.37
CA LEU A 601 6.37 8.02 -9.71
C LEU A 601 6.52 7.84 -8.20
N TYR A 602 7.38 6.93 -7.75
CA TYR A 602 7.66 6.72 -6.34
C TYR A 602 8.22 7.98 -5.66
N ILE A 603 9.29 8.55 -6.24
CA ILE A 603 9.96 9.73 -5.69
C ILE A 603 9.00 10.94 -5.71
N GLY A 604 8.36 11.17 -6.86
CA GLY A 604 7.42 12.26 -7.05
C GLY A 604 6.26 12.20 -6.07
N HIS A 605 5.61 11.03 -5.94
CA HIS A 605 4.53 10.85 -4.98
C HIS A 605 4.94 11.20 -3.56
N THR A 606 6.13 10.76 -3.14
CA THR A 606 6.65 11.00 -1.79
C THR A 606 6.97 12.48 -1.56
N VAL A 607 7.59 13.15 -2.53
CA VAL A 607 7.94 14.57 -2.45
C VAL A 607 6.70 15.46 -2.46
N PHE A 608 5.71 15.16 -3.31
CA PHE A 608 4.49 15.96 -3.46
C PHE A 608 3.36 15.53 -2.52
N HIS A 609 3.62 14.64 -1.55
CA HIS A 609 2.61 14.07 -0.66
C HIS A 609 1.80 15.12 0.09
N LYS A 610 2.38 16.27 0.46
CA LYS A 610 1.69 17.34 1.22
C LYS A 610 1.25 18.52 0.34
N MET A 611 1.28 18.39 -0.98
CA MET A 611 1.10 19.51 -1.91
C MET A 611 -0.18 19.38 -2.74
N LEU A 612 -0.87 20.50 -2.94
CA LEU A 612 -1.88 20.65 -4.00
C LEU A 612 -1.18 20.57 -5.37
N PRO A 613 -1.79 19.94 -6.40
CA PRO A 613 -3.12 19.35 -6.45
C PRO A 613 -3.19 17.85 -6.08
N TRP A 614 -2.11 17.25 -5.57
CA TRP A 614 -2.06 15.81 -5.28
C TRP A 614 -2.89 15.44 -4.05
N HIS A 615 -2.68 16.14 -2.95
CA HIS A 615 -3.51 16.00 -1.75
C HIS A 615 -4.28 17.28 -1.48
N TRP A 616 -5.56 17.12 -1.13
CA TRP A 616 -6.45 18.23 -0.82
C TRP A 616 -7.41 17.82 0.30
N ARG A 617 -7.77 18.76 1.17
CA ARG A 617 -8.76 18.53 2.23
C ARG A 617 -9.80 19.62 2.21
N ILE A 618 -11.08 19.24 2.27
CA ILE A 618 -12.21 20.17 2.35
C ILE A 618 -12.88 20.00 3.71
N GLY A 619 -12.52 20.88 4.67
CA GLY A 619 -13.02 20.79 6.04
C GLY A 619 -12.66 19.47 6.73
N HIS A 620 -13.57 18.99 7.59
CA HIS A 620 -13.46 17.68 8.23
C HIS A 620 -13.93 16.58 7.25
N MET A 621 -12.98 15.87 6.64
CA MET A 621 -13.24 14.73 5.74
C MET A 621 -13.48 13.46 6.57
N ASN A 622 -14.61 13.41 7.27
CA ASN A 622 -14.89 12.34 8.22
C ASN A 622 -15.53 11.10 7.58
N THR A 623 -15.54 10.97 6.25
CA THR A 623 -16.17 9.83 5.57
C THR A 623 -15.19 9.09 4.68
N HIS A 624 -15.27 7.76 4.66
CA HIS A 624 -14.48 6.92 3.75
C HIS A 624 -14.67 7.33 2.28
N PHE A 625 -15.85 7.82 1.89
CA PHE A 625 -16.10 8.29 0.52
C PHE A 625 -15.18 9.42 0.11
N MET A 626 -15.06 10.46 0.94
CA MET A 626 -14.22 11.62 0.63
C MET A 626 -12.75 11.25 0.62
N LEU A 627 -12.31 10.43 1.57
CA LEU A 627 -10.92 9.94 1.62
C LEU A 627 -10.57 9.06 0.41
N THR A 628 -11.48 8.17 0.01
CA THR A 628 -11.29 7.31 -1.16
C THR A 628 -11.24 8.13 -2.44
N LEU A 629 -12.11 9.13 -2.57
CA LEU A 629 -12.13 10.03 -3.72
C LEU A 629 -10.79 10.78 -3.87
N GLU A 630 -10.24 11.24 -2.75
CA GLU A 630 -8.94 11.92 -2.71
C GLU A 630 -7.78 10.98 -3.09
N ALA A 631 -7.76 9.77 -2.52
CA ALA A 631 -6.73 8.77 -2.84
C ALA A 631 -6.80 8.30 -4.31
N LEU A 632 -8.01 8.17 -4.87
CA LEU A 632 -8.22 7.89 -6.29
C LEU A 632 -7.79 9.06 -7.17
N TRP A 633 -8.10 10.29 -6.77
CA TRP A 633 -7.67 11.49 -7.48
C TRP A 633 -6.14 11.54 -7.60
N ASN A 634 -5.43 11.33 -6.48
CA ASN A 634 -3.97 11.28 -6.47
C ASN A 634 -3.43 10.19 -7.41
N SER A 635 -4.00 8.98 -7.35
CA SER A 635 -3.60 7.85 -8.18
C SER A 635 -3.83 8.10 -9.68
N VAL A 636 -4.98 8.68 -10.05
CA VAL A 636 -5.31 9.05 -11.43
C VAL A 636 -4.37 10.14 -11.94
N LEU A 637 -4.08 11.15 -11.13
CA LEU A 637 -3.17 12.24 -11.49
C LEU A 637 -1.76 11.72 -11.80
N TRP A 638 -1.21 10.84 -10.95
CA TRP A 638 0.09 10.21 -11.21
C TRP A 638 0.10 9.34 -12.46
N ASN A 639 -1.01 8.65 -12.75
CA ASN A 639 -1.15 7.87 -13.97
C ASN A 639 -1.20 8.74 -15.24
N VAL A 640 -1.83 9.93 -15.17
CA VAL A 640 -1.80 10.92 -16.26
C VAL A 640 -0.37 11.43 -16.50
N ILE A 641 0.39 11.70 -15.42
CA ILE A 641 1.80 12.07 -15.52
C ILE A 641 2.61 10.93 -16.16
N ALA A 642 2.36 9.68 -15.77
CA ALA A 642 3.03 8.53 -16.35
C ALA A 642 2.73 8.39 -17.86
N TYR A 643 1.48 8.59 -18.25
CA TYR A 643 1.08 8.64 -19.67
C TYR A 643 1.79 9.77 -20.42
N TYR A 644 1.91 10.95 -19.83
CA TYR A 644 2.64 12.07 -20.43
C TYR A 644 4.13 11.74 -20.65
N LEU A 645 4.80 11.20 -19.62
CA LEU A 645 6.20 10.76 -19.72
C LEU A 645 6.39 9.71 -20.81
N TYR A 646 5.46 8.75 -20.89
CA TYR A 646 5.45 7.74 -21.95
C TYR A 646 5.29 8.35 -23.34
N LYS A 647 4.36 9.30 -23.53
CA LYS A 647 4.15 10.00 -24.81
C LYS A 647 5.40 10.80 -25.23
N LYS A 648 6.12 11.36 -24.26
CA LYS A 648 7.40 12.07 -24.48
C LYS A 648 8.61 11.13 -24.60
N LYS A 649 8.43 9.81 -24.48
CA LYS A 649 9.49 8.79 -24.49
C LYS A 649 10.59 9.05 -23.45
N ILE A 650 10.24 9.67 -22.33
CA ILE A 650 11.15 9.91 -21.21
C ILE A 650 11.06 8.67 -20.31
N PHE A 651 12.17 7.93 -20.22
CA PHE A 651 12.30 6.77 -19.35
C PHE A 651 13.53 6.96 -18.46
N TYR A 652 13.31 7.03 -17.15
CA TYR A 652 14.39 7.22 -16.20
C TYR A 652 14.84 5.87 -15.63
N SER A 653 16.13 5.60 -15.77
CA SER A 653 16.82 4.48 -15.13
C SER A 653 17.99 5.02 -14.31
N LEU A 654 18.18 4.45 -13.12
CA LEU A 654 19.29 4.77 -12.23
C LEU A 654 20.60 4.10 -12.67
#